data_AF-A0AAW1PQP0-F1
#
_entry.id   AF-A0AAW1PQP0-F1
#
_cell.length_a   1.000
_cell.length_b   1.000
_cell.length_c   1.000
_cell.angle_alpha   90.00
_cell.angle_beta   90.00
_cell.angle_gamma   90.00
#
_symmetry.space_group_name_H-M   'P 1'
#
loop_
_entity.id
_entity.type
_entity.pdbx_description
1 polymer ?
#
loop_
_entity_poly.entity_id
_entity_poly.type
_entity_poly.pdbx_seq_one_letter_code
_entity_poly.pdbx_strand_id
1 'polypeptide(L)'
;MEKNSSDPTPGRAGNPARRTRDSMAATSDHLHRLLRLPLLVSAVLLYCRITESAQVPGIVSQADLDAQYAALQTAGGSRQACQVVFRPYATWGPPGYDNPAAANLPTPSKPAAYVAAALTFDVVNLGSEDIPPGWNFSLTNSFYTRIDQATNLHLVSFGDDTLQGYSNSSGLPLGANAGNNVTAGFVVRASTNMFLPDTFCIGDLKCSIVLVNNISGTYLPFEQAEQGGAGIESAEQPISLQGGEFYDVNGNQMTLKCANWFGFNNGNLMLDGLWAGNSALVNDFATVMYRIQLLGFNCFRVPFSFQTLFNQAPFTWANANCTPISSAGIRANTLQPGYTSNNPLPPQAKPEGNNATICNEKLPNDSVYKRFLYIVQFMAYNNFYVLIDDHSEDSTVKYNTGQWPSLWASLVKDLVADPKVANRLMVDILNEPDSFSYTWNDLKGLYISAMDAIYAVSPNTPMLIEGTTAHTGQYTGINWGDGFATTGAYLQLTGLSDPRPFFDILYNKPYLNNVALAPHMYPPSITNSYTGISGNDLWNRLYYSFGILRTIGYPPEDNSRPKHKFPILIGEIGTFFDVPKATCCDLPFMRDALAWLQGQPNTGQAHPAIQNVAWWAWNANTGDTGGLVDNTWVNILWIKIDWMRSATGMTPCPSPTPTPASGGIQCVASLSIASSWPYNGAYESSINVNLQNLGSATVTSPYTVTMTLASYSSLPQFWNWAVCHSKMAS
;
A
#
# COMPACT_ATOMS: atom_id res chain seq x y z
N MET A 1 -4.45 36.04 -59.34
CA MET A 1 -3.28 36.81 -58.89
C MET A 1 -2.47 35.82 -58.06
N GLU A 2 -1.54 35.04 -58.63
CA GLU A 2 -0.23 35.43 -59.21
C GLU A 2 0.73 36.03 -58.16
N LYS A 3 2.03 35.69 -58.02
CA LYS A 3 3.03 34.72 -58.58
C LYS A 3 4.19 34.68 -57.54
N ASN A 4 5.15 33.75 -57.39
CA ASN A 4 5.60 32.46 -57.97
C ASN A 4 6.27 31.68 -56.78
N SER A 5 6.40 30.35 -56.67
CA SER A 5 6.95 29.26 -57.51
C SER A 5 8.48 29.25 -57.74
N SER A 6 9.19 28.29 -57.10
CA SER A 6 10.18 27.39 -57.72
C SER A 6 10.84 26.43 -56.71
N ASP A 7 10.96 25.16 -57.09
CA ASP A 7 11.82 24.09 -56.56
C ASP A 7 12.53 23.48 -57.79
N PRO A 8 13.77 22.95 -57.68
CA PRO A 8 13.92 21.54 -58.06
C PRO A 8 15.05 20.73 -57.34
N THR A 9 14.74 19.47 -57.05
CA THR A 9 15.68 18.31 -56.94
C THR A 9 16.29 17.96 -58.34
N PRO A 10 17.28 17.02 -58.56
CA PRO A 10 17.66 15.83 -57.76
C PRO A 10 19.18 15.38 -57.80
N GLY A 11 19.50 14.18 -57.29
CA GLY A 11 20.52 13.31 -57.95
C GLY A 11 21.67 12.65 -57.14
N ARG A 12 21.45 11.40 -56.69
CA ARG A 12 22.39 10.27 -56.42
C ARG A 12 23.95 10.42 -56.42
N ALA A 13 24.52 9.82 -55.35
CA ALA A 13 25.67 8.86 -55.30
C ALA A 13 27.15 9.35 -55.38
N GLY A 14 27.97 8.87 -54.42
CA GLY A 14 29.44 8.96 -54.43
C GLY A 14 30.11 8.38 -53.15
N ASN A 15 31.17 7.56 -53.31
CA ASN A 15 32.00 6.90 -52.29
C ASN A 15 33.34 6.49 -52.99
N PRO A 16 34.49 6.13 -52.36
CA PRO A 16 34.98 6.26 -50.98
C PRO A 16 36.40 6.91 -50.84
N ALA A 17 36.88 7.13 -49.61
CA ALA A 17 38.33 7.17 -49.27
C ALA A 17 38.51 6.79 -47.78
N ARG A 18 39.30 5.82 -47.30
CA ARG A 18 40.55 5.11 -47.71
C ARG A 18 41.85 5.73 -47.15
N ARG A 19 42.34 5.19 -46.02
CA ARG A 19 43.75 4.74 -45.81
C ARG A 19 43.91 3.92 -44.52
N THR A 20 44.94 3.08 -44.49
CA THR A 20 45.25 2.05 -43.48
C THR A 20 46.68 2.17 -42.97
N ARG A 21 46.93 1.74 -41.72
CA ARG A 21 48.10 0.98 -41.17
C ARG A 21 48.05 1.03 -39.63
N ASP A 22 48.24 -0.04 -38.86
CA ASP A 22 49.39 -0.97 -38.70
C ASP A 22 50.62 -0.26 -38.07
N SER A 23 51.36 -0.78 -37.09
CA SER A 23 51.21 -1.99 -36.21
C SER A 23 52.40 -2.07 -35.20
N MET A 24 52.24 -2.73 -34.04
CA MET A 24 53.32 -3.26 -33.14
C MET A 24 54.29 -2.24 -32.47
N ALA A 25 55.14 -2.57 -31.47
CA ALA A 25 55.04 -3.46 -30.28
C ALA A 25 56.26 -3.30 -29.31
N ALA A 26 56.07 -3.67 -28.03
CA ALA A 26 57.04 -4.23 -27.04
C ALA A 26 58.16 -3.40 -26.35
N THR A 27 58.52 -3.86 -25.11
CA THR A 27 59.76 -3.67 -24.30
C THR A 27 60.15 -2.23 -23.82
N SER A 28 60.27 -1.90 -22.52
CA SER A 28 61.17 -2.35 -21.41
C SER A 28 62.58 -1.70 -21.46
N ASP A 29 63.38 -1.53 -20.40
CA ASP A 29 63.34 -1.88 -18.95
C ASP A 29 64.37 -0.98 -18.18
N HIS A 30 64.30 -0.81 -16.85
CA HIS A 30 65.47 -0.42 -16.01
C HIS A 30 65.27 -0.58 -14.48
N LEU A 31 66.31 -1.06 -13.79
CA LEU A 31 66.41 -1.30 -12.34
C LEU A 31 67.24 -0.16 -11.65
N HIS A 32 67.44 -0.01 -10.33
CA HIS A 32 67.74 -0.98 -9.25
C HIS A 32 67.67 -0.33 -7.83
N ARG A 33 67.27 -1.12 -6.80
CA ARG A 33 67.88 -1.32 -5.43
C ARG A 33 68.39 -0.12 -4.57
N LEU A 34 68.38 -0.11 -3.23
CA LEU A 34 67.70 -0.82 -2.11
C LEU A 34 68.25 -0.26 -0.76
N LEU A 35 67.45 -0.05 0.31
CA LEU A 35 67.83 -0.25 1.75
C LEU A 35 66.79 0.24 2.81
N ARG A 36 66.13 -0.71 3.50
CA ARG A 36 65.69 -0.77 4.93
C ARG A 36 65.07 0.46 5.67
N LEU A 37 63.73 0.43 5.83
CA LEU A 37 62.91 0.23 7.08
C LEU A 37 63.36 0.79 8.46
N PRO A 38 62.44 1.04 9.45
CA PRO A 38 60.96 1.00 9.42
C PRO A 38 60.21 2.17 10.14
N LEU A 39 58.91 2.37 9.84
CA LEU A 39 57.76 2.47 10.80
C LEU A 39 56.50 3.06 10.14
N LEU A 40 55.32 2.50 10.46
CA LEU A 40 53.95 3.02 10.30
C LEU A 40 53.55 3.52 8.88
N VAL A 41 52.47 3.05 8.25
CA VAL A 41 51.26 2.38 8.75
C VAL A 41 51.05 1.03 8.06
N SER A 42 50.64 0.02 8.81
CA SER A 42 50.19 -1.27 8.26
C SER A 42 48.68 -1.39 8.41
N ALA A 43 47.94 -1.15 7.32
CA ALA A 43 46.57 -1.66 7.20
C ALA A 43 46.67 -3.19 7.05
N VAL A 44 46.36 -3.93 8.11
CA VAL A 44 46.46 -5.39 8.08
C VAL A 44 45.25 -5.93 7.31
N LEU A 45 45.50 -6.54 6.16
CA LEU A 45 44.54 -7.43 5.50
C LEU A 45 44.51 -8.75 6.28
N LEU A 46 43.63 -8.84 7.28
CA LEU A 46 43.33 -10.12 7.93
C LEU A 46 42.43 -10.95 7.01
N TYR A 47 42.86 -12.18 6.75
CA TYR A 47 42.11 -13.20 6.03
C TYR A 47 41.80 -14.35 7.00
N CYS A 48 40.53 -14.78 7.03
CA CYS A 48 40.10 -15.95 7.79
C CYS A 48 40.89 -17.19 7.32
N ARG A 49 41.87 -17.68 8.10
CA ARG A 49 42.78 -18.75 7.69
C ARG A 49 42.03 -20.08 7.53
N ILE A 50 41.94 -20.58 6.30
CA ILE A 50 41.30 -21.87 5.99
C ILE A 50 42.26 -23.01 6.33
N THR A 51 42.10 -23.59 7.52
CA THR A 51 42.78 -24.84 7.93
C THR A 51 41.84 -25.81 8.66
N GLU A 52 40.66 -26.11 8.08
CA GLU A 52 39.89 -27.34 8.34
C GLU A 52 38.74 -27.48 7.33
N SER A 53 38.25 -28.71 7.11
CA SER A 53 37.19 -29.01 6.13
C SER A 53 35.81 -28.54 6.58
N ALA A 54 35.03 -27.96 5.68
CA ALA A 54 33.68 -27.49 5.97
C ALA A 54 32.75 -28.61 6.47
N GLN A 55 32.10 -28.37 7.62
CA GLN A 55 30.91 -29.10 8.05
C GLN A 55 29.69 -28.56 7.28
N VAL A 56 28.71 -29.43 7.01
CA VAL A 56 27.45 -29.03 6.34
C VAL A 56 26.60 -28.18 7.29
N PRO A 57 25.97 -27.07 6.83
CA PRO A 57 25.09 -26.25 7.67
C PRO A 57 23.93 -27.04 8.27
N GLY A 58 23.64 -26.80 9.54
CA GLY A 58 22.50 -27.41 10.23
C GLY A 58 21.17 -26.75 9.83
N ILE A 59 20.20 -27.57 9.45
CA ILE A 59 18.79 -27.16 9.35
C ILE A 59 18.12 -27.46 10.70
N VAL A 60 17.47 -26.45 11.29
CA VAL A 60 16.74 -26.55 12.57
C VAL A 60 15.31 -26.02 12.38
N SER A 61 14.37 -26.35 13.28
CA SER A 61 13.11 -25.60 13.34
C SER A 61 13.32 -24.26 14.06
N GLN A 62 12.42 -23.30 13.87
CA GLN A 62 12.49 -22.04 14.64
C GLN A 62 12.39 -22.30 16.14
N ALA A 63 11.59 -23.29 16.57
CA ALA A 63 11.47 -23.66 17.98
C ALA A 63 12.77 -24.25 18.56
N ASP A 64 13.52 -25.05 17.79
CA ASP A 64 14.84 -25.56 18.21
C ASP A 64 15.88 -24.44 18.31
N LEU A 65 15.78 -23.44 17.43
CA LEU A 65 16.65 -22.26 17.43
C LEU A 65 16.36 -21.34 18.63
N ASP A 66 15.08 -21.06 18.90
CA ASP A 66 14.65 -20.25 20.03
C ASP A 66 15.01 -20.94 21.37
N ALA A 67 14.87 -22.28 21.44
CA ALA A 67 15.31 -23.07 22.58
C ALA A 67 16.84 -23.03 22.78
N GLN A 68 17.63 -23.05 21.70
CA GLN A 68 19.08 -22.87 21.77
C GLN A 68 19.47 -21.48 22.28
N TYR A 69 18.79 -20.41 21.82
CA TYR A 69 19.04 -19.06 22.31
C TYR A 69 18.68 -18.88 23.79
N ALA A 70 17.55 -19.42 24.24
CA ALA A 70 17.16 -19.41 25.67
C ALA A 70 18.16 -20.19 26.55
N ALA A 71 18.69 -21.31 26.05
CA ALA A 71 19.73 -22.08 26.73
C ALA A 71 21.07 -21.33 26.79
N LEU A 72 21.45 -20.61 25.73
CA LEU A 72 22.72 -19.86 25.70
C LEU A 72 22.68 -18.59 26.56
N GLN A 73 21.53 -17.91 26.63
CA GLN A 73 21.29 -16.79 27.55
C GLN A 73 21.40 -17.20 29.04
N THR A 74 21.25 -18.48 29.37
CA THR A 74 21.33 -19.00 30.74
C THR A 74 22.62 -19.77 31.06
N ALA A 75 23.35 -20.27 30.05
CA ALA A 75 24.58 -21.05 30.24
C ALA A 75 25.86 -20.22 30.36
N GLY A 76 25.92 -19.04 29.73
CA GLY A 76 27.14 -18.23 29.61
C GLY A 76 28.08 -18.77 28.52
N GLY A 77 28.17 -18.06 27.40
CA GLY A 77 28.89 -18.53 26.20
C GLY A 77 30.40 -18.69 26.37
N SER A 78 31.04 -19.41 25.44
CA SER A 78 32.50 -19.35 25.28
C SER A 78 32.94 -17.92 24.93
N ARG A 79 34.12 -17.47 25.38
CA ARG A 79 34.55 -16.05 25.26
C ARG A 79 34.37 -15.40 23.88
N GLN A 80 34.51 -16.15 22.79
CA GLN A 80 34.23 -15.67 21.44
C GLN A 80 33.52 -16.76 20.63
N ALA A 81 32.26 -16.49 20.23
CA ALA A 81 31.49 -17.32 19.31
C ALA A 81 30.41 -16.46 18.64
N CYS A 82 30.09 -16.74 17.37
CA CYS A 82 28.97 -16.10 16.68
C CYS A 82 28.20 -17.11 15.83
N GLN A 83 26.95 -16.75 15.55
CA GLN A 83 26.06 -17.50 14.68
C GLN A 83 25.41 -16.54 13.69
N VAL A 84 25.20 -17.03 12.48
CA VAL A 84 24.47 -16.31 11.44
C VAL A 84 23.37 -17.21 10.89
N VAL A 85 22.13 -16.78 11.10
CA VAL A 85 20.94 -17.49 10.63
C VAL A 85 20.57 -16.94 9.27
N PHE A 86 20.74 -17.75 8.22
CA PHE A 86 20.37 -17.38 6.86
C PHE A 86 18.94 -17.81 6.54
N ARG A 87 18.17 -16.89 5.95
CA ARG A 87 16.86 -17.15 5.36
C ARG A 87 16.96 -16.89 3.85
N PRO A 88 17.24 -17.94 3.05
CA PRO A 88 17.44 -17.79 1.62
C PRO A 88 16.11 -17.76 0.85
N TYR A 89 15.90 -16.72 0.04
CA TYR A 89 14.77 -16.60 -0.88
C TYR A 89 15.31 -16.62 -2.32
N ALA A 90 15.09 -17.71 -3.06
CA ALA A 90 15.53 -17.79 -4.45
C ALA A 90 14.72 -16.84 -5.35
N THR A 91 15.38 -16.14 -6.27
CA THR A 91 14.77 -15.22 -7.24
C THR A 91 15.28 -15.54 -8.65
N TRP A 92 14.41 -15.89 -9.60
CA TRP A 92 14.87 -16.39 -10.91
C TRP A 92 14.06 -15.84 -12.08
N GLY A 93 14.71 -15.06 -12.94
CA GLY A 93 14.16 -14.72 -14.25
C GLY A 93 14.89 -13.57 -14.94
N PRO A 94 15.03 -13.61 -16.29
CA PRO A 94 15.01 -12.38 -17.08
C PRO A 94 13.62 -11.70 -16.96
N PRO A 95 13.47 -10.40 -17.27
CA PRO A 95 12.28 -9.63 -16.90
C PRO A 95 10.97 -10.22 -17.47
N GLY A 96 9.98 -10.37 -16.59
CA GLY A 96 8.64 -10.84 -16.94
C GLY A 96 8.32 -12.29 -16.55
N TYR A 97 8.62 -12.71 -15.32
CA TYR A 97 8.04 -13.91 -14.67
C TYR A 97 8.27 -13.85 -13.15
N ASP A 98 7.19 -13.80 -12.36
CA ASP A 98 7.25 -13.76 -10.90
C ASP A 98 6.55 -14.99 -10.30
N ASN A 99 7.22 -15.67 -9.36
CA ASN A 99 6.70 -16.84 -8.64
C ASN A 99 7.45 -17.03 -7.31
N PRO A 100 6.77 -16.92 -6.14
CA PRO A 100 7.39 -17.08 -4.83
C PRO A 100 7.54 -18.56 -4.36
N ALA A 101 6.95 -19.54 -5.06
CA ALA A 101 6.85 -20.92 -4.58
C ALA A 101 8.03 -21.81 -5.00
N ALA A 102 9.16 -21.74 -4.28
CA ALA A 102 10.38 -22.51 -4.61
C ALA A 102 11.13 -23.11 -3.40
N ALA A 103 10.42 -23.71 -2.43
CA ALA A 103 11.02 -24.36 -1.24
C ALA A 103 11.60 -25.78 -1.48
N ASN A 104 11.98 -26.12 -2.72
CA ASN A 104 12.57 -27.42 -3.07
C ASN A 104 14.08 -27.29 -3.31
N LEU A 105 14.89 -28.08 -2.59
CA LEU A 105 16.34 -28.20 -2.83
C LEU A 105 16.61 -28.72 -4.26
N PRO A 106 17.19 -27.92 -5.19
CA PRO A 106 17.26 -28.35 -6.59
C PRO A 106 18.46 -29.27 -6.85
N THR A 107 18.18 -30.43 -7.44
CA THR A 107 19.16 -31.49 -7.74
C THR A 107 20.22 -31.08 -8.80
N PRO A 108 21.40 -31.74 -8.86
CA PRO A 108 22.62 -31.18 -9.48
C PRO A 108 22.70 -31.05 -11.02
N SER A 109 21.59 -30.87 -11.75
CA SER A 109 21.56 -30.99 -13.21
C SER A 109 20.70 -29.95 -13.95
N LYS A 110 21.22 -28.71 -14.09
CA LYS A 110 21.27 -27.91 -15.35
C LYS A 110 21.73 -26.45 -15.10
N PRO A 111 22.89 -26.03 -15.64
CA PRO A 111 23.29 -24.61 -15.72
C PRO A 111 23.03 -24.00 -17.12
N ALA A 112 22.84 -22.68 -17.20
CA ALA A 112 23.04 -21.89 -18.43
C ALA A 112 23.03 -20.36 -18.21
N ALA A 113 22.26 -19.85 -17.25
CA ALA A 113 22.19 -18.43 -16.90
C ALA A 113 22.18 -18.22 -15.38
N TYR A 114 22.46 -16.99 -14.94
CA TYR A 114 22.69 -16.67 -13.53
C TYR A 114 21.43 -16.79 -12.68
N VAL A 115 21.56 -17.52 -11.59
CA VAL A 115 20.57 -17.73 -10.55
C VAL A 115 20.62 -16.51 -9.63
N ALA A 116 19.50 -15.92 -9.19
CA ALA A 116 19.53 -14.88 -8.16
C ALA A 116 18.86 -15.34 -6.84
N ALA A 117 19.18 -14.67 -5.74
CA ALA A 117 18.50 -14.86 -4.46
C ALA A 117 18.53 -13.57 -3.65
N ALA A 118 17.45 -13.27 -2.93
CA ALA A 118 17.50 -12.40 -1.78
C ALA A 118 17.93 -13.24 -0.57
N LEU A 119 19.03 -12.84 0.07
CA LEU A 119 19.52 -13.46 1.29
C LEU A 119 19.38 -12.46 2.43
N THR A 120 18.50 -12.74 3.38
CA THR A 120 18.50 -12.05 4.66
C THR A 120 19.17 -12.93 5.70
N PHE A 121 19.87 -12.30 6.65
CA PHE A 121 20.57 -12.99 7.70
C PHE A 121 20.58 -12.18 9.00
N ASP A 122 20.44 -12.89 10.13
CA ASP A 122 20.65 -12.32 11.46
C ASP A 122 22.04 -12.66 11.94
N VAL A 123 22.84 -11.66 12.31
CA VAL A 123 24.09 -11.85 13.04
C VAL A 123 23.81 -11.86 14.54
N VAL A 124 24.28 -12.91 15.23
CA VAL A 124 24.09 -13.12 16.67
C VAL A 124 25.45 -13.40 17.33
N ASN A 125 25.80 -12.62 18.35
CA ASN A 125 26.97 -12.88 19.20
C ASN A 125 26.59 -13.91 20.27
N LEU A 126 27.19 -15.10 20.22
CA LEU A 126 26.99 -16.17 21.20
C LEU A 126 28.11 -16.18 22.27
N GLY A 127 29.04 -15.22 22.22
CA GLY A 127 30.13 -15.07 23.17
C GLY A 127 29.72 -14.42 24.49
N SER A 128 30.54 -14.60 25.52
CA SER A 128 30.30 -14.00 26.85
C SER A 128 30.65 -12.51 26.96
N GLU A 129 31.20 -11.91 25.91
CA GLU A 129 31.66 -10.51 25.86
C GLU A 129 31.11 -9.84 24.57
N ASP A 130 30.79 -8.56 24.63
CA ASP A 130 30.25 -7.80 23.50
C ASP A 130 31.28 -7.66 22.36
N ILE A 131 30.84 -7.82 21.10
CA ILE A 131 31.65 -7.38 19.95
C ILE A 131 31.42 -5.86 19.81
N PRO A 132 32.46 -5.02 19.93
CA PRO A 132 32.30 -3.56 19.99
C PRO A 132 31.85 -2.93 18.65
N PRO A 133 31.34 -1.69 18.66
CA PRO A 133 30.98 -0.94 17.46
C PRO A 133 32.12 -0.85 16.43
N GLY A 134 31.74 -0.74 15.15
CA GLY A 134 32.68 -0.75 14.02
C GLY A 134 33.05 -2.15 13.55
N TRP A 135 32.30 -3.18 13.93
CA TRP A 135 32.48 -4.54 13.44
C TRP A 135 32.14 -4.64 11.94
N ASN A 136 33.07 -5.22 11.18
CA ASN A 136 32.90 -5.57 9.78
C ASN A 136 32.77 -7.09 9.67
N PHE A 137 32.02 -7.56 8.68
CA PHE A 137 31.98 -8.97 8.32
C PHE A 137 32.56 -9.23 6.93
N SER A 138 32.96 -10.48 6.73
CA SER A 138 33.25 -11.07 5.43
C SER A 138 32.46 -12.37 5.29
N LEU A 139 32.05 -12.72 4.08
CA LEU A 139 31.50 -14.02 3.73
C LEU A 139 32.03 -14.49 2.38
N THR A 140 32.12 -15.81 2.20
CA THR A 140 32.69 -16.42 0.99
C THR A 140 31.68 -17.32 0.31
N ASN A 141 31.57 -17.24 -1.01
CA ASN A 141 30.85 -18.20 -1.84
C ASN A 141 31.42 -18.17 -3.26
N SER A 142 32.05 -19.27 -3.69
CA SER A 142 32.72 -19.37 -5.00
C SER A 142 31.78 -19.44 -6.22
N PHE A 143 30.48 -19.29 -5.99
CA PHE A 143 29.48 -19.20 -7.04
C PHE A 143 28.92 -17.78 -7.22
N TYR A 144 29.14 -16.84 -6.28
CA TYR A 144 28.64 -15.47 -6.40
C TYR A 144 29.31 -14.72 -7.57
N THR A 145 28.49 -14.10 -8.43
CA THR A 145 28.96 -13.39 -9.64
C THR A 145 28.62 -11.91 -9.64
N ARG A 146 27.60 -11.47 -8.91
CA ARG A 146 27.23 -10.06 -8.72
C ARG A 146 26.38 -9.87 -7.47
N ILE A 147 26.44 -8.69 -6.86
CA ILE A 147 25.40 -8.20 -5.93
C ILE A 147 24.54 -7.17 -6.66
N ASP A 148 23.23 -7.37 -6.64
CA ASP A 148 22.22 -6.57 -7.32
C ASP A 148 21.65 -5.47 -6.41
N GLN A 149 21.44 -5.75 -5.12
CA GLN A 149 20.90 -4.84 -4.10
C GLN A 149 21.43 -5.18 -2.70
N ALA A 150 21.37 -4.24 -1.75
CA ALA A 150 21.74 -4.42 -0.34
C ALA A 150 20.76 -3.67 0.59
N THR A 151 20.48 -4.23 1.77
CA THR A 151 19.47 -3.73 2.72
C THR A 151 19.99 -3.81 4.14
N ASN A 152 19.91 -2.69 4.89
CA ASN A 152 20.61 -2.46 6.17
C ASN A 152 22.11 -2.83 6.13
N LEU A 153 22.74 -2.66 4.96
CA LEU A 153 24.07 -3.16 4.62
C LEU A 153 24.81 -2.21 3.68
N HIS A 154 26.03 -1.84 4.05
CA HIS A 154 27.02 -1.23 3.17
C HIS A 154 28.06 -2.27 2.74
N LEU A 155 28.29 -2.38 1.43
CA LEU A 155 29.34 -3.22 0.85
C LEU A 155 30.66 -2.44 0.80
N VAL A 156 31.73 -3.05 1.30
CA VAL A 156 33.10 -2.52 1.27
C VAL A 156 33.87 -3.08 0.09
N SER A 157 33.72 -4.36 -0.21
CA SER A 157 34.32 -5.01 -1.38
C SER A 157 33.52 -6.25 -1.82
N PHE A 158 33.65 -6.59 -3.10
CA PHE A 158 33.14 -7.82 -3.69
C PHE A 158 34.10 -8.28 -4.79
N GLY A 159 34.69 -9.47 -4.64
CA GLY A 159 35.74 -10.02 -5.51
C GLY A 159 36.45 -11.19 -4.84
N ASP A 160 37.18 -11.99 -5.62
CA ASP A 160 37.91 -13.19 -5.15
C ASP A 160 37.05 -14.08 -4.23
N ASP A 161 35.88 -14.48 -4.74
CA ASP A 161 34.83 -15.29 -4.09
C ASP A 161 34.30 -14.73 -2.75
N THR A 162 34.65 -13.49 -2.41
CA THR A 162 34.48 -12.87 -1.10
C THR A 162 33.62 -11.60 -1.20
N LEU A 163 32.71 -11.44 -0.24
CA LEU A 163 31.96 -10.21 0.01
C LEU A 163 32.35 -9.67 1.38
N GLN A 164 32.67 -8.38 1.46
CA GLN A 164 32.96 -7.70 2.73
C GLN A 164 32.02 -6.51 2.91
N GLY A 165 31.57 -6.29 4.15
CA GLY A 165 30.63 -5.21 4.45
C GLY A 165 30.44 -4.95 5.93
N TYR A 166 29.58 -3.99 6.22
CA TYR A 166 29.10 -3.68 7.57
C TYR A 166 27.62 -3.30 7.51
N SER A 167 26.86 -3.68 8.54
CA SER A 167 25.47 -3.24 8.66
C SER A 167 25.42 -1.74 8.98
N ASN A 168 24.37 -1.04 8.56
CA ASN A 168 24.15 0.35 8.98
C ASN A 168 23.98 0.44 10.51
N SER A 169 23.65 -0.68 11.17
CA SER A 169 23.58 -0.84 12.63
C SER A 169 24.94 -1.14 13.29
N SER A 170 26.06 -1.28 12.56
CA SER A 170 27.37 -1.63 13.14
C SER A 170 27.98 -0.55 14.04
N GLY A 171 27.40 0.65 14.07
CA GLY A 171 27.66 1.68 15.09
C GLY A 171 27.23 1.28 16.51
N LEU A 172 26.57 0.12 16.68
CA LEU A 172 26.20 -0.48 17.96
C LEU A 172 26.95 -1.81 18.17
N PRO A 173 27.22 -2.22 19.43
CA PRO A 173 27.83 -3.51 19.71
C PRO A 173 26.87 -4.68 19.40
N LEU A 174 27.42 -5.83 19.05
CA LEU A 174 26.69 -7.11 19.11
C LEU A 174 26.80 -7.65 20.53
N GLY A 175 25.71 -7.56 21.29
CA GLY A 175 25.63 -7.85 22.71
C GLY A 175 25.87 -9.33 23.03
N ALA A 176 26.62 -9.59 24.10
CA ALA A 176 26.96 -10.92 24.58
C ALA A 176 25.74 -11.83 24.81
N ASN A 177 25.96 -13.15 24.68
CA ASN A 177 24.98 -14.21 24.96
C ASN A 177 23.63 -14.03 24.23
N ALA A 178 23.66 -13.64 22.95
CA ALA A 178 22.49 -13.29 22.13
C ALA A 178 21.65 -12.13 22.71
N GLY A 179 22.30 -11.15 23.35
CA GLY A 179 21.64 -9.98 23.97
C GLY A 179 21.06 -8.97 22.96
N ASN A 180 21.57 -8.97 21.72
CA ASN A 180 20.88 -8.39 20.57
C ASN A 180 21.24 -9.17 19.29
N ASN A 181 20.49 -8.92 18.21
CA ASN A 181 20.75 -9.41 16.86
C ASN A 181 20.79 -8.23 15.88
N VAL A 182 21.50 -8.40 14.75
CA VAL A 182 21.48 -7.43 13.65
C VAL A 182 21.11 -8.14 12.36
N THR A 183 19.92 -7.82 11.86
CA THR A 183 19.42 -8.29 10.56
C THR A 183 19.98 -7.43 9.44
N ALA A 184 20.56 -8.08 8.44
CA ALA A 184 21.00 -7.46 7.19
C ALA A 184 20.62 -8.34 5.99
N GLY A 185 20.70 -7.82 4.77
CA GLY A 185 20.44 -8.62 3.59
C GLY A 185 20.98 -8.05 2.29
N PHE A 186 21.04 -8.90 1.26
CA PHE A 186 21.45 -8.52 -0.08
C PHE A 186 20.78 -9.42 -1.13
N VAL A 187 20.61 -8.89 -2.33
CA VAL A 187 20.22 -9.67 -3.52
C VAL A 187 21.49 -10.03 -4.28
N VAL A 188 21.80 -11.32 -4.36
CA VAL A 188 22.99 -11.86 -5.04
C VAL A 188 22.60 -12.58 -6.32
N ARG A 189 23.48 -12.54 -7.32
CA ARG A 189 23.50 -13.47 -8.45
C ARG A 189 24.65 -14.45 -8.28
N ALA A 190 24.40 -15.70 -8.65
CA ALA A 190 25.36 -16.78 -8.62
C ALA A 190 25.34 -17.60 -9.92
N SER A 191 26.44 -18.30 -10.17
CA SER A 191 26.61 -19.28 -11.27
C SER A 191 25.90 -20.62 -11.01
N THR A 192 25.48 -20.87 -9.76
CA THR A 192 24.72 -22.05 -9.34
C THR A 192 23.58 -21.65 -8.39
N ASN A 193 22.76 -22.62 -7.99
CA ASN A 193 21.73 -22.50 -6.97
C ASN A 193 22.25 -22.56 -5.52
N MET A 194 23.56 -22.71 -5.31
CA MET A 194 24.17 -22.81 -3.98
C MET A 194 24.46 -21.41 -3.43
N PHE A 195 23.40 -20.75 -2.94
CA PHE A 195 23.44 -19.38 -2.45
C PHE A 195 23.94 -19.20 -1.02
N LEU A 196 24.14 -20.28 -0.27
CA LEU A 196 24.57 -20.15 1.11
C LEU A 196 26.09 -19.94 1.15
N PRO A 197 26.61 -19.01 1.96
CA PRO A 197 28.05 -18.82 2.05
C PRO A 197 28.73 -20.02 2.72
N ASP A 198 29.89 -20.39 2.19
CA ASP A 198 30.76 -21.44 2.73
C ASP A 198 31.37 -21.03 4.08
N THR A 199 31.59 -19.72 4.27
CA THR A 199 32.03 -19.12 5.53
C THR A 199 31.42 -17.74 5.75
N PHE A 200 31.28 -17.35 7.01
CA PHE A 200 31.01 -15.99 7.46
C PHE A 200 31.95 -15.70 8.64
N CYS A 201 32.72 -14.60 8.59
CA CYS A 201 33.64 -14.19 9.65
C CYS A 201 33.38 -12.72 10.06
N ILE A 202 33.31 -12.43 11.36
CA ILE A 202 33.28 -11.06 11.92
C ILE A 202 34.71 -10.72 12.38
N GLY A 203 35.43 -9.91 11.60
CA GLY A 203 36.89 -9.90 11.68
C GLY A 203 37.46 -11.32 11.50
N ASP A 204 38.28 -11.78 12.45
CA ASP A 204 38.79 -13.16 12.47
C ASP A 204 37.79 -14.21 13.00
N LEU A 205 36.68 -13.79 13.63
CA LEU A 205 35.76 -14.70 14.31
C LEU A 205 34.81 -15.37 13.31
N LYS A 206 35.12 -16.62 12.92
CA LYS A 206 34.25 -17.45 12.07
C LYS A 206 32.96 -17.82 12.81
N CYS A 207 31.81 -17.53 12.21
CA CYS A 207 30.50 -17.86 12.75
C CYS A 207 29.99 -19.23 12.29
N SER A 208 29.12 -19.84 13.10
CA SER A 208 28.28 -20.97 12.67
C SER A 208 27.15 -20.50 11.75
N ILE A 209 26.82 -21.27 10.71
CA ILE A 209 25.78 -20.94 9.73
C ILE A 209 24.60 -21.89 9.92
N VAL A 210 23.39 -21.32 10.06
CA VAL A 210 22.15 -22.04 10.42
C VAL A 210 21.01 -21.69 9.47
N LEU A 211 20.12 -22.65 9.22
CA LEU A 211 18.96 -22.57 8.32
C LEU A 211 17.68 -22.99 9.04
N VAL A 212 16.54 -22.41 8.69
CA VAL A 212 15.26 -22.61 9.40
C VAL A 212 14.15 -23.10 8.46
N ASN A 213 13.39 -24.11 8.89
CA ASN A 213 12.18 -24.64 8.24
C ASN A 213 11.05 -24.89 9.26
N ASN A 214 9.79 -24.56 8.95
CA ASN A 214 8.65 -24.68 9.88
C ASN A 214 7.40 -25.30 9.20
N ILE A 215 6.87 -26.42 9.75
CA ILE A 215 5.53 -26.97 9.43
C ILE A 215 4.95 -27.69 10.67
N SER A 216 3.79 -27.25 11.17
CA SER A 216 2.72 -28.03 11.85
C SER A 216 1.76 -27.10 12.63
N GLY A 217 0.52 -27.52 12.91
CA GLY A 217 -0.45 -26.69 13.64
C GLY A 217 -1.76 -27.39 13.99
N THR A 218 -2.60 -26.76 14.82
CA THR A 218 -3.97 -27.20 15.19
C THR A 218 -4.86 -25.97 15.49
N TYR A 219 -6.19 -26.08 15.34
CA TYR A 219 -7.15 -25.01 15.65
C TYR A 219 -7.66 -25.09 17.11
N LEU A 220 -8.15 -23.96 17.65
CA LEU A 220 -9.04 -23.89 18.81
C LEU A 220 -10.26 -22.98 18.50
N PRO A 221 -11.45 -23.22 19.09
CA PRO A 221 -12.63 -22.38 18.91
C PRO A 221 -12.65 -21.16 19.86
N PHE A 222 -13.46 -20.16 19.50
CA PHE A 222 -13.75 -18.97 20.31
C PHE A 222 -15.03 -19.21 21.16
N GLU A 223 -15.05 -18.76 22.42
CA GLU A 223 -16.31 -18.63 23.20
C GLU A 223 -16.90 -17.22 23.04
N GLN A 224 -18.05 -16.93 23.66
CA GLN A 224 -18.76 -15.65 23.49
C GLN A 224 -18.74 -14.81 24.78
N ALA A 225 -18.05 -13.67 24.78
CA ALA A 225 -18.27 -12.61 25.76
C ALA A 225 -19.47 -11.71 25.38
N GLU A 226 -20.43 -11.53 26.29
CA GLU A 226 -21.62 -10.68 26.09
C GLU A 226 -21.63 -9.43 26.99
N GLN A 227 -22.47 -8.44 26.62
CA GLN A 227 -22.88 -7.24 27.37
C GLN A 227 -21.91 -6.03 27.39
N GLY A 228 -22.46 -4.82 27.18
CA GLY A 228 -21.69 -3.56 27.24
C GLY A 228 -22.45 -2.26 26.91
N GLY A 229 -23.49 -2.33 26.06
CA GLY A 229 -24.33 -1.19 25.64
C GLY A 229 -23.65 -0.27 24.60
N ALA A 230 -24.37 0.52 23.80
CA ALA A 230 -25.82 0.66 23.68
C ALA A 230 -26.22 0.66 22.18
N GLY A 231 -27.42 0.16 21.87
CA GLY A 231 -27.86 -0.07 20.49
C GLY A 231 -27.38 -1.42 19.95
N ILE A 232 -27.98 -2.52 20.44
CA ILE A 232 -27.86 -3.82 19.78
C ILE A 232 -28.77 -3.76 18.54
N GLU A 233 -28.18 -3.62 17.35
CA GLU A 233 -28.90 -3.78 16.09
C GLU A 233 -29.31 -5.25 15.95
N SER A 234 -30.62 -5.53 16.02
CA SER A 234 -31.19 -6.84 15.72
C SER A 234 -31.25 -7.04 14.19
N ALA A 235 -30.08 -7.20 13.58
CA ALA A 235 -29.91 -7.33 12.14
C ALA A 235 -30.45 -8.68 11.62
N GLU A 236 -31.72 -8.70 11.21
CA GLU A 236 -32.33 -9.86 10.53
C GLU A 236 -32.07 -9.88 9.02
N GLN A 237 -31.50 -8.81 8.43
CA GLN A 237 -31.30 -8.67 6.99
C GLN A 237 -29.83 -8.31 6.63
N PRO A 238 -29.29 -8.82 5.51
CA PRO A 238 -28.03 -8.34 4.94
C PRO A 238 -28.14 -6.96 4.27
N ILE A 239 -26.99 -6.39 3.88
CA ILE A 239 -26.91 -5.29 2.91
C ILE A 239 -27.72 -5.65 1.66
N SER A 240 -28.52 -4.70 1.16
CA SER A 240 -29.26 -4.87 -0.09
C SER A 240 -29.09 -3.66 -1.01
N LEU A 241 -29.30 -3.87 -2.31
CA LEU A 241 -29.18 -2.84 -3.33
C LEU A 241 -30.52 -2.65 -4.03
N GLN A 242 -30.96 -1.39 -4.20
CA GLN A 242 -32.24 -1.10 -4.86
C GLN A 242 -32.23 0.27 -5.55
N GLY A 243 -32.71 0.36 -6.79
CA GLY A 243 -32.94 1.63 -7.49
C GLY A 243 -31.67 2.48 -7.79
N GLY A 244 -30.49 1.89 -7.61
CA GLY A 244 -29.20 2.57 -7.67
C GLY A 244 -28.70 3.11 -6.32
N GLU A 245 -29.22 2.59 -5.20
CA GLU A 245 -28.81 2.93 -3.83
C GLU A 245 -28.42 1.68 -3.04
N PHE A 246 -27.58 1.87 -2.01
CA PHE A 246 -27.25 0.86 -0.99
C PHE A 246 -28.18 1.00 0.21
N TYR A 247 -28.52 -0.12 0.86
CA TYR A 247 -29.35 -0.17 2.07
C TYR A 247 -28.64 -0.94 3.19
N ASP A 248 -28.80 -0.47 4.42
CA ASP A 248 -28.22 -1.06 5.63
C ASP A 248 -28.98 -2.33 6.09
N VAL A 249 -28.45 -2.99 7.11
CA VAL A 249 -29.03 -4.19 7.75
C VAL A 249 -30.39 -3.98 8.42
N ASN A 250 -30.84 -2.73 8.50
CA ASN A 250 -32.12 -2.31 9.07
C ASN A 250 -33.12 -1.86 7.97
N GLY A 251 -32.71 -1.85 6.69
CA GLY A 251 -33.51 -1.39 5.54
C GLY A 251 -33.50 0.13 5.29
N ASN A 252 -32.61 0.90 5.92
CA ASN A 252 -32.42 2.33 5.64
C ASN A 252 -31.48 2.54 4.46
N GLN A 253 -31.67 3.61 3.68
CA GLN A 253 -30.68 4.02 2.67
C GLN A 253 -29.35 4.39 3.36
N MET A 254 -28.25 3.85 2.84
CA MET A 254 -26.92 3.92 3.43
C MET A 254 -25.95 4.75 2.60
N THR A 255 -25.04 5.45 3.28
CA THR A 255 -23.84 6.04 2.67
C THR A 255 -22.60 5.27 3.14
N LEU A 256 -21.89 4.64 2.20
CA LEU A 256 -20.62 3.96 2.47
C LEU A 256 -19.47 4.97 2.58
N LYS A 257 -18.87 5.02 3.77
CA LYS A 257 -17.77 5.90 4.17
C LYS A 257 -16.56 5.02 4.42
N CYS A 258 -15.92 4.59 3.35
CA CYS A 258 -14.90 3.56 3.37
C CYS A 258 -13.48 4.15 3.47
N ALA A 259 -12.61 3.48 4.21
CA ALA A 259 -11.17 3.66 4.09
C ALA A 259 -10.58 2.41 3.41
N ASN A 260 -9.75 2.59 2.38
CA ASN A 260 -8.89 1.51 1.91
C ASN A 260 -7.79 1.27 2.95
N TRP A 261 -7.60 0.01 3.38
CA TRP A 261 -6.47 -0.38 4.24
C TRP A 261 -5.78 -1.60 3.63
N PHE A 262 -4.75 -1.37 2.81
CA PHE A 262 -4.02 -2.42 2.10
C PHE A 262 -2.95 -3.12 2.97
N GLY A 263 -2.47 -4.29 2.52
CA GLY A 263 -1.43 -5.08 3.20
C GLY A 263 -1.59 -6.61 3.09
N PHE A 264 -2.79 -7.10 2.77
CA PHE A 264 -3.00 -8.51 2.41
C PHE A 264 -2.81 -8.79 0.90
N ASN A 265 -2.60 -7.76 0.10
CA ASN A 265 -2.30 -7.85 -1.33
C ASN A 265 -0.79 -7.82 -1.62
N ASN A 266 -0.06 -6.92 -0.92
CA ASN A 266 1.34 -6.58 -1.18
C ASN A 266 2.38 -7.53 -0.54
N GLY A 267 1.94 -8.64 0.07
CA GLY A 267 2.81 -9.62 0.72
C GLY A 267 3.22 -9.32 2.16
N ASN A 268 2.72 -8.25 2.81
CA ASN A 268 2.97 -8.01 4.24
C ASN A 268 2.18 -8.96 5.16
N LEU A 269 1.19 -9.69 4.63
CA LEU A 269 0.43 -10.75 5.34
C LEU A 269 -0.49 -10.23 6.47
N MET A 270 -0.70 -8.92 6.53
CA MET A 270 -1.57 -8.20 7.46
C MET A 270 -1.72 -6.76 6.95
N LEU A 271 -2.74 -6.05 7.41
CA LEU A 271 -2.94 -4.61 7.15
C LEU A 271 -1.70 -3.79 7.57
N ASP A 272 -1.25 -2.89 6.71
CA ASP A 272 0.02 -2.18 6.91
C ASP A 272 0.00 -1.18 8.08
N GLY A 273 1.20 -0.85 8.57
CA GLY A 273 1.43 0.22 9.55
C GLY A 273 1.54 -0.24 11.01
N LEU A 274 1.18 -1.48 11.32
CA LEU A 274 1.26 -2.04 12.68
C LEU A 274 2.70 -2.18 13.21
N TRP A 275 3.71 -1.92 12.38
CA TRP A 275 5.13 -1.82 12.74
C TRP A 275 5.59 -0.39 13.09
N ALA A 276 4.77 0.65 12.86
CA ALA A 276 5.21 2.05 12.84
C ALA A 276 5.69 2.62 14.19
N GLY A 277 5.51 1.88 15.28
CA GLY A 277 6.05 2.21 16.59
C GLY A 277 5.53 1.26 17.67
N ASN A 278 5.98 1.48 18.90
CA ASN A 278 5.60 0.68 20.07
C ASN A 278 4.36 1.22 20.82
N SER A 279 3.70 2.28 20.35
CA SER A 279 2.44 2.76 20.96
C SER A 279 1.27 1.98 20.40
N ALA A 280 0.37 1.48 21.26
CA ALA A 280 -0.88 0.85 20.85
C ALA A 280 -1.71 1.70 19.87
N LEU A 281 -1.57 3.05 19.91
CA LEU A 281 -2.19 3.98 18.97
C LEU A 281 -1.87 3.68 17.48
N VAL A 282 -0.71 3.08 17.19
CA VAL A 282 -0.26 2.72 15.83
C VAL A 282 0.04 1.22 15.66
N ASN A 283 0.41 0.54 16.74
CA ASN A 283 0.81 -0.87 16.70
C ASN A 283 -0.38 -1.83 16.74
N ASP A 284 -1.43 -1.50 17.50
CA ASP A 284 -2.54 -2.42 17.75
C ASP A 284 -3.64 -2.27 16.69
N PHE A 285 -3.90 -3.35 15.95
CA PHE A 285 -4.93 -3.43 14.91
C PHE A 285 -6.29 -2.91 15.39
N ALA A 286 -6.74 -3.34 16.57
CA ALA A 286 -8.04 -2.93 17.10
C ALA A 286 -8.08 -1.42 17.40
N THR A 287 -7.02 -0.88 18.00
CA THR A 287 -6.89 0.56 18.29
C THR A 287 -6.77 1.40 17.02
N VAL A 288 -6.07 0.93 15.98
CA VAL A 288 -5.98 1.61 14.68
C VAL A 288 -7.33 1.63 13.96
N MET A 289 -8.01 0.48 13.90
CA MET A 289 -9.38 0.38 13.36
C MET A 289 -10.36 1.30 14.12
N TYR A 290 -10.20 1.44 15.44
CA TYR A 290 -10.99 2.35 16.26
C TYR A 290 -10.71 3.83 15.97
N ARG A 291 -9.45 4.22 15.71
CA ARG A 291 -9.13 5.59 15.25
C ARG A 291 -9.89 5.94 13.98
N ILE A 292 -9.97 5.01 13.03
CA ILE A 292 -10.71 5.15 11.77
C ILE A 292 -12.22 5.29 12.03
N GLN A 293 -12.79 4.49 12.94
CA GLN A 293 -14.19 4.62 13.37
C GLN A 293 -14.49 6.01 13.94
N LEU A 294 -13.62 6.53 14.81
CA LEU A 294 -13.77 7.83 15.46
C LEU A 294 -13.60 9.01 14.49
N LEU A 295 -12.97 8.81 13.32
CA LEU A 295 -12.93 9.82 12.25
C LEU A 295 -14.24 9.90 11.44
N GLY A 296 -15.17 8.96 11.64
CA GLY A 296 -16.50 8.95 11.02
C GLY A 296 -16.68 7.96 9.86
N PHE A 297 -15.68 7.10 9.60
CA PHE A 297 -15.79 6.01 8.64
C PHE A 297 -16.67 4.89 9.19
N ASN A 298 -17.46 4.25 8.31
CA ASN A 298 -18.33 3.11 8.65
C ASN A 298 -18.01 1.85 7.83
N CYS A 299 -16.98 1.91 6.98
CA CYS A 299 -16.65 0.87 6.03
C CYS A 299 -15.12 0.72 5.88
N PHE A 300 -14.67 -0.49 5.51
CA PHE A 300 -13.35 -0.75 4.98
C PHE A 300 -13.45 -1.35 3.57
N ARG A 301 -12.57 -0.92 2.66
CA ARG A 301 -12.17 -1.72 1.49
C ARG A 301 -10.81 -2.35 1.83
N VAL A 302 -10.70 -3.66 1.66
CA VAL A 302 -9.57 -4.47 2.17
C VAL A 302 -8.93 -5.25 1.02
N PRO A 303 -7.94 -4.64 0.33
CA PRO A 303 -7.11 -5.30 -0.66
C PRO A 303 -6.43 -6.56 -0.13
N PHE A 304 -6.69 -7.69 -0.80
CA PHE A 304 -6.01 -8.96 -0.62
C PHE A 304 -5.48 -9.52 -1.95
N SER A 305 -4.72 -10.60 -1.89
CA SER A 305 -4.50 -11.49 -3.04
C SER A 305 -4.56 -12.95 -2.56
N PHE A 306 -5.22 -13.83 -3.30
CA PHE A 306 -5.35 -15.25 -3.00
C PHE A 306 -4.01 -15.97 -2.84
N GLN A 307 -2.92 -15.56 -3.53
CA GLN A 307 -1.60 -16.13 -3.21
C GLN A 307 -1.10 -15.68 -1.83
N THR A 308 -1.36 -14.45 -1.43
CA THR A 308 -1.02 -13.97 -0.09
C THR A 308 -1.84 -14.70 0.98
N LEU A 309 -3.13 -14.91 0.75
CA LEU A 309 -3.99 -15.62 1.71
C LEU A 309 -3.65 -17.11 1.82
N PHE A 310 -3.50 -17.83 0.69
CA PHE A 310 -3.39 -19.28 0.66
C PHE A 310 -1.96 -19.83 0.57
N ASN A 311 -1.01 -19.11 -0.04
CA ASN A 311 0.33 -19.64 -0.35
C ASN A 311 1.45 -19.09 0.56
N GLN A 312 1.22 -18.00 1.31
CA GLN A 312 2.22 -17.42 2.21
C GLN A 312 2.16 -18.02 3.62
N ALA A 313 3.33 -18.25 4.21
CA ALA A 313 3.45 -18.69 5.60
C ALA A 313 3.29 -17.49 6.57
N PRO A 314 2.47 -17.59 7.62
CA PRO A 314 2.26 -16.49 8.56
C PRO A 314 3.48 -16.26 9.46
N PHE A 315 3.72 -15.01 9.83
CA PHE A 315 4.58 -14.63 10.96
C PHE A 315 3.78 -13.82 11.98
N THR A 316 4.23 -13.82 13.24
CA THR A 316 3.49 -13.22 14.36
C THR A 316 3.54 -11.69 14.32
N TRP A 317 2.40 -11.07 14.60
CA TRP A 317 2.25 -9.62 14.74
C TRP A 317 2.22 -9.16 16.20
N ALA A 318 2.25 -10.10 17.15
CA ALA A 318 2.16 -9.81 18.58
C ALA A 318 3.41 -9.05 19.07
N ASN A 319 3.24 -7.78 19.46
CA ASN A 319 4.33 -6.96 20.00
C ASN A 319 4.24 -6.90 21.53
N ALA A 320 5.15 -7.60 22.21
CA ALA A 320 5.26 -7.60 23.67
C ALA A 320 5.88 -6.31 24.27
N ASN A 321 6.46 -5.44 23.43
CA ASN A 321 7.00 -4.14 23.81
C ASN A 321 5.99 -3.01 23.61
N CYS A 322 4.69 -3.28 23.77
CA CYS A 322 3.66 -2.31 23.44
C CYS A 322 3.25 -1.42 24.62
N THR A 323 3.38 -0.11 24.43
CA THR A 323 2.94 0.93 25.37
C THR A 323 1.42 1.13 25.24
N PRO A 324 0.64 0.92 26.31
CA PRO A 324 -0.81 1.15 26.29
C PRO A 324 -1.14 2.62 26.01
N ILE A 325 -2.20 2.87 25.26
CA ILE A 325 -2.74 4.23 25.04
C ILE A 325 -4.03 4.43 25.84
N SER A 326 -4.22 5.62 26.41
CA SER A 326 -5.45 5.97 27.13
C SER A 326 -6.55 6.44 26.17
N SER A 327 -7.82 6.31 26.58
CA SER A 327 -8.95 6.87 25.82
C SER A 327 -8.83 8.39 25.61
N ALA A 328 -8.13 9.11 26.49
CA ALA A 328 -7.81 10.53 26.29
C ALA A 328 -6.76 10.74 25.19
N GLY A 329 -5.75 9.86 25.08
CA GLY A 329 -4.75 9.87 24.01
C GLY A 329 -5.33 9.52 22.64
N ILE A 330 -6.19 8.50 22.56
CA ILE A 330 -6.94 8.15 21.34
C ILE A 330 -7.78 9.36 20.91
N ARG A 331 -8.59 9.91 21.82
CA ARG A 331 -9.42 11.10 21.57
C ARG A 331 -8.61 12.29 21.07
N ALA A 332 -7.46 12.58 21.68
CA ALA A 332 -6.60 13.69 21.27
C ALA A 332 -6.04 13.50 19.85
N ASN A 333 -5.93 12.26 19.36
CA ASN A 333 -5.53 11.95 18.00
C ASN A 333 -6.68 12.04 16.99
N THR A 334 -7.92 11.72 17.40
CA THR A 334 -9.11 11.69 16.51
C THR A 334 -10.01 12.92 16.62
N LEU A 335 -9.65 13.94 17.41
CA LEU A 335 -10.27 15.25 17.39
C LEU A 335 -9.55 16.19 16.42
N GLN A 336 -10.32 16.96 15.65
CA GLN A 336 -9.79 17.98 14.75
C GLN A 336 -9.11 19.11 15.56
N PRO A 337 -7.93 19.61 15.13
CA PRO A 337 -7.26 20.73 15.77
C PRO A 337 -8.19 21.93 16.02
N GLY A 338 -8.08 22.54 17.21
CA GLY A 338 -8.95 23.64 17.66
C GLY A 338 -10.21 23.21 18.42
N TYR A 339 -10.63 21.94 18.30
CA TYR A 339 -11.79 21.39 19.00
C TYR A 339 -11.44 20.67 20.30
N THR A 340 -12.42 20.58 21.20
CA THR A 340 -12.34 19.77 22.42
C THR A 340 -13.62 18.94 22.60
N SER A 341 -13.54 17.86 23.36
CA SER A 341 -14.71 17.10 23.80
C SER A 341 -14.41 16.28 25.04
N ASN A 342 -15.34 16.30 26.00
CA ASN A 342 -15.26 15.48 27.22
C ASN A 342 -16.23 14.27 27.18
N ASN A 343 -17.05 14.15 26.14
CA ASN A 343 -18.01 13.06 25.98
C ASN A 343 -17.29 11.70 25.99
N PRO A 344 -17.85 10.62 26.57
CA PRO A 344 -17.23 9.30 26.45
C PRO A 344 -17.01 8.93 24.98
N LEU A 345 -15.91 8.21 24.68
CA LEU A 345 -15.78 7.60 23.35
C LEU A 345 -16.80 6.46 23.23
N PRO A 346 -17.38 6.22 22.04
CA PRO A 346 -18.26 5.07 21.83
C PRO A 346 -17.52 3.76 22.14
N PRO A 347 -18.17 2.77 22.76
CA PRO A 347 -17.52 1.51 23.10
C PRO A 347 -17.17 0.70 21.84
N GLN A 348 -16.07 -0.03 21.93
CA GLN A 348 -15.55 -0.93 20.90
C GLN A 348 -15.63 -2.37 21.41
N ALA A 349 -15.99 -3.33 20.55
CA ALA A 349 -15.78 -4.74 20.83
C ALA A 349 -14.27 -5.04 20.80
N LYS A 350 -13.72 -5.40 21.96
CA LYS A 350 -12.28 -5.67 22.13
C LYS A 350 -11.96 -7.13 21.78
N PRO A 351 -10.74 -7.46 21.34
CA PRO A 351 -10.26 -8.84 21.33
C PRO A 351 -10.29 -9.40 22.77
N GLU A 352 -10.80 -10.61 22.92
CA GLU A 352 -10.97 -11.22 24.25
C GLU A 352 -9.63 -11.49 24.93
N GLY A 353 -9.56 -11.22 26.24
CA GLY A 353 -8.37 -11.52 27.05
C GLY A 353 -7.08 -10.77 26.66
N ASN A 354 -7.17 -9.65 25.94
CA ASN A 354 -6.00 -8.83 25.59
C ASN A 354 -5.23 -8.34 26.83
N ASN A 355 -3.94 -8.68 26.93
CA ASN A 355 -3.04 -8.02 27.86
C ASN A 355 -2.78 -6.58 27.39
N ALA A 356 -2.98 -5.57 28.25
CA ALA A 356 -2.81 -4.17 27.89
C ALA A 356 -1.39 -3.79 27.43
N THR A 357 -0.37 -4.63 27.70
CA THR A 357 1.03 -4.42 27.27
C THR A 357 1.44 -5.23 26.03
N ILE A 358 0.55 -6.05 25.45
CA ILE A 358 0.84 -6.84 24.24
C ILE A 358 -0.16 -6.48 23.15
N CYS A 359 0.31 -5.80 22.12
CA CYS A 359 -0.52 -5.42 20.97
C CYS A 359 -0.59 -6.56 19.97
N ASN A 360 -1.73 -6.70 19.27
CA ASN A 360 -1.99 -7.78 18.30
C ASN A 360 -1.90 -9.23 18.85
N GLU A 361 -1.90 -9.44 20.17
CA GLU A 361 -1.69 -10.75 20.82
C GLU A 361 -2.57 -11.87 20.26
N LYS A 362 -3.81 -11.54 19.86
CA LYS A 362 -4.83 -12.49 19.40
C LYS A 362 -4.97 -12.58 17.87
N LEU A 363 -4.12 -11.91 17.08
CA LEU A 363 -4.15 -12.09 15.62
C LEU A 363 -3.71 -13.53 15.25
N PRO A 364 -4.49 -14.28 14.45
CA PRO A 364 -4.11 -15.64 14.07
C PRO A 364 -2.73 -15.72 13.41
N ASN A 365 -1.98 -16.76 13.75
CA ASN A 365 -0.62 -16.99 13.25
C ASN A 365 -0.42 -18.42 12.71
N ASP A 366 -1.50 -19.03 12.24
CA ASP A 366 -1.58 -20.41 11.74
C ASP A 366 -1.86 -20.49 10.23
N SER A 367 -2.52 -19.48 9.65
CA SER A 367 -2.36 -19.09 8.23
C SER A 367 -2.74 -17.63 8.00
N VAL A 368 -2.31 -17.06 6.88
CA VAL A 368 -2.67 -15.70 6.46
C VAL A 368 -4.18 -15.62 6.13
N TYR A 369 -4.73 -16.63 5.44
CA TYR A 369 -6.17 -16.79 5.23
C TYR A 369 -6.97 -16.69 6.54
N LYS A 370 -6.58 -17.42 7.60
CA LYS A 370 -7.29 -17.40 8.90
C LYS A 370 -7.20 -16.05 9.61
N ARG A 371 -6.07 -15.33 9.46
CA ARG A 371 -5.93 -13.95 9.92
C ARG A 371 -6.86 -13.01 9.15
N PHE A 372 -7.01 -13.21 7.85
CA PHE A 372 -7.93 -12.45 7.01
C PHE A 372 -9.41 -12.69 7.40
N LEU A 373 -9.81 -13.94 7.64
CA LEU A 373 -11.13 -14.24 8.20
C LEU A 373 -11.35 -13.50 9.54
N TYR A 374 -10.37 -13.55 10.44
CA TYR A 374 -10.45 -12.89 11.75
C TYR A 374 -10.55 -11.36 11.67
N ILE A 375 -9.78 -10.68 10.81
CA ILE A 375 -9.84 -9.21 10.73
C ILE A 375 -11.16 -8.73 10.10
N VAL A 376 -11.70 -9.45 9.10
CA VAL A 376 -13.02 -9.16 8.52
C VAL A 376 -14.12 -9.39 9.57
N GLN A 377 -14.03 -10.49 10.34
CA GLN A 377 -14.94 -10.75 11.46
C GLN A 377 -14.84 -9.63 12.52
N PHE A 378 -13.63 -9.23 12.92
CA PHE A 378 -13.43 -8.19 13.93
C PHE A 378 -13.96 -6.81 13.49
N MET A 379 -13.81 -6.47 12.21
CA MET A 379 -14.41 -5.27 11.62
C MET A 379 -15.95 -5.34 11.67
N ALA A 380 -16.55 -6.44 11.18
CA ALA A 380 -18.00 -6.64 11.20
C ALA A 380 -18.57 -6.64 12.64
N TYR A 381 -17.85 -7.21 13.60
CA TYR A 381 -18.23 -7.20 15.01
C TYR A 381 -18.19 -5.81 15.63
N ASN A 382 -17.36 -4.90 15.10
CA ASN A 382 -17.34 -3.48 15.42
C ASN A 382 -18.25 -2.64 14.52
N ASN A 383 -19.23 -3.27 13.86
CA ASN A 383 -20.27 -2.67 13.03
C ASN A 383 -19.75 -1.92 11.79
N PHE A 384 -18.53 -2.23 11.33
CA PHE A 384 -18.07 -1.82 10.00
C PHE A 384 -18.72 -2.69 8.92
N TYR A 385 -19.02 -2.08 7.77
CA TYR A 385 -19.18 -2.79 6.52
C TYR A 385 -17.81 -3.14 5.95
N VAL A 386 -17.66 -4.31 5.34
CA VAL A 386 -16.37 -4.76 4.82
C VAL A 386 -16.52 -5.18 3.36
N LEU A 387 -15.87 -4.42 2.49
CA LEU A 387 -15.64 -4.77 1.09
C LEU A 387 -14.28 -5.46 1.02
N ILE A 388 -14.27 -6.78 0.80
CA ILE A 388 -13.02 -7.48 0.49
C ILE A 388 -12.74 -7.37 -1.01
N ASP A 389 -11.49 -7.14 -1.38
CA ASP A 389 -11.11 -6.76 -2.74
C ASP A 389 -9.92 -7.61 -3.22
N ASP A 390 -10.08 -8.29 -4.36
CA ASP A 390 -9.01 -9.08 -4.99
C ASP A 390 -8.14 -8.18 -5.86
N HIS A 391 -7.05 -7.70 -5.26
CA HIS A 391 -6.32 -6.54 -5.74
C HIS A 391 -5.34 -6.87 -6.89
N SER A 392 -4.85 -5.87 -7.63
CA SER A 392 -4.09 -6.08 -8.89
C SER A 392 -2.78 -6.86 -8.77
N GLU A 393 -2.24 -7.10 -7.56
CA GLU A 393 -1.14 -8.05 -7.38
C GLU A 393 -1.56 -9.52 -7.55
N ASP A 394 -2.85 -9.84 -7.52
CA ASP A 394 -3.33 -11.21 -7.70
C ASP A 394 -3.26 -11.69 -9.17
N SER A 395 -2.14 -12.33 -9.48
CA SER A 395 -1.92 -13.02 -10.76
C SER A 395 -2.77 -14.28 -11.03
N THR A 396 -3.61 -14.75 -10.09
CA THR A 396 -4.46 -15.95 -10.15
C THR A 396 -5.55 -15.79 -11.20
N VAL A 397 -6.16 -14.60 -11.29
CA VAL A 397 -7.11 -14.27 -12.36
C VAL A 397 -6.49 -14.45 -13.76
N LYS A 398 -5.17 -14.34 -13.87
CA LYS A 398 -4.42 -14.38 -15.14
C LYS A 398 -3.81 -15.74 -15.47
N TYR A 399 -3.17 -16.39 -14.50
CA TYR A 399 -2.47 -17.66 -14.72
C TYR A 399 -3.29 -18.89 -14.30
N ASN A 400 -4.26 -18.72 -13.39
CA ASN A 400 -5.08 -19.79 -12.82
C ASN A 400 -6.60 -19.51 -13.00
N THR A 401 -6.99 -18.91 -14.12
CA THR A 401 -8.36 -18.49 -14.48
C THR A 401 -9.47 -19.48 -14.06
N GLY A 402 -9.28 -20.78 -14.31
CA GLY A 402 -10.26 -21.82 -14.00
C GLY A 402 -10.40 -22.18 -12.51
N GLN A 403 -9.40 -21.84 -11.68
CA GLN A 403 -9.43 -22.02 -10.22
C GLN A 403 -10.00 -20.79 -9.51
N TRP A 404 -9.77 -19.60 -10.06
CA TRP A 404 -10.08 -18.30 -9.46
C TRP A 404 -11.53 -18.16 -8.94
N PRO A 405 -12.60 -18.49 -9.70
CA PRO A 405 -13.98 -18.50 -9.18
C PRO A 405 -14.21 -19.42 -7.98
N SER A 406 -13.47 -20.53 -7.88
CA SER A 406 -13.61 -21.47 -6.76
C SER A 406 -12.93 -20.97 -5.49
N LEU A 407 -11.88 -20.15 -5.62
CA LEU A 407 -11.22 -19.48 -4.49
C LEU A 407 -12.13 -18.37 -3.94
N TRP A 408 -12.72 -17.56 -4.84
CA TRP A 408 -13.77 -16.60 -4.51
C TRP A 408 -14.94 -17.24 -3.74
N ALA A 409 -15.51 -18.32 -4.27
CA ALA A 409 -16.59 -19.05 -3.60
C ALA A 409 -16.16 -19.68 -2.26
N SER A 410 -14.91 -20.11 -2.12
CA SER A 410 -14.40 -20.65 -0.84
C SER A 410 -14.27 -19.56 0.23
N LEU A 411 -13.64 -18.43 -0.13
CA LEU A 411 -13.44 -17.29 0.77
C LEU A 411 -14.77 -16.68 1.23
N VAL A 412 -15.71 -16.44 0.31
CA VAL A 412 -17.04 -15.91 0.67
C VAL A 412 -17.78 -16.89 1.58
N LYS A 413 -17.79 -18.19 1.24
CA LYS A 413 -18.47 -19.21 2.05
C LYS A 413 -17.95 -19.28 3.49
N ASP A 414 -16.64 -19.23 3.68
CA ASP A 414 -16.04 -19.28 5.02
C ASP A 414 -16.26 -17.99 5.81
N LEU A 415 -16.35 -16.83 5.14
CA LEU A 415 -16.70 -15.56 5.76
C LEU A 415 -18.18 -15.47 6.18
N VAL A 416 -19.12 -15.82 5.29
CA VAL A 416 -20.57 -15.75 5.59
C VAL A 416 -21.07 -16.87 6.51
N ALA A 417 -20.19 -17.79 6.93
CA ALA A 417 -20.46 -18.74 8.00
C ALA A 417 -20.69 -18.04 9.36
N ASP A 418 -20.17 -16.83 9.55
CA ASP A 418 -20.52 -15.93 10.64
C ASP A 418 -21.69 -15.01 10.22
N PRO A 419 -22.86 -15.04 10.89
CA PRO A 419 -24.02 -14.22 10.49
C PRO A 419 -23.79 -12.70 10.55
N LYS A 420 -22.91 -12.22 11.43
CA LYS A 420 -22.61 -10.79 11.56
C LYS A 420 -21.67 -10.31 10.44
N VAL A 421 -20.82 -11.20 9.92
CA VAL A 421 -20.08 -10.99 8.67
C VAL A 421 -21.02 -11.10 7.47
N ALA A 422 -21.87 -12.13 7.40
CA ALA A 422 -22.83 -12.32 6.31
C ALA A 422 -23.73 -11.08 6.07
N ASN A 423 -24.14 -10.42 7.14
CA ASN A 423 -24.95 -9.20 7.06
C ASN A 423 -24.14 -7.93 6.71
N ARG A 424 -22.80 -7.96 6.69
CA ARG A 424 -21.94 -6.76 6.50
C ARG A 424 -20.86 -6.90 5.42
N LEU A 425 -20.74 -8.07 4.79
CA LEU A 425 -19.77 -8.37 3.74
C LEU A 425 -20.26 -7.90 2.36
N MET A 426 -19.34 -7.28 1.61
CA MET A 426 -19.41 -7.06 0.17
C MET A 426 -18.11 -7.60 -0.45
N VAL A 427 -18.11 -7.86 -1.76
CA VAL A 427 -16.92 -8.29 -2.50
C VAL A 427 -16.67 -7.39 -3.71
N ASP A 428 -15.43 -6.92 -3.89
CA ASP A 428 -14.97 -6.27 -5.12
C ASP A 428 -14.28 -7.35 -5.95
N ILE A 429 -14.82 -7.65 -7.13
CA ILE A 429 -14.52 -8.90 -7.85
C ILE A 429 -13.09 -8.93 -8.42
N LEU A 430 -12.54 -7.77 -8.81
CA LEU A 430 -11.16 -7.63 -9.33
C LEU A 430 -10.76 -6.15 -9.40
N ASN A 431 -9.69 -5.76 -8.72
CA ASN A 431 -9.12 -4.41 -8.81
C ASN A 431 -8.44 -4.13 -10.14
N GLU A 432 -8.66 -2.92 -10.67
CA GLU A 432 -8.03 -2.30 -11.83
C GLU A 432 -7.66 -3.31 -12.94
N PRO A 433 -8.65 -3.91 -13.65
CA PRO A 433 -8.42 -4.90 -14.70
C PRO A 433 -7.47 -4.47 -15.84
N ASP A 434 -7.32 -3.16 -16.04
CA ASP A 434 -6.33 -2.54 -16.91
C ASP A 434 -4.89 -2.97 -16.62
N SER A 435 -4.55 -3.25 -15.36
CA SER A 435 -3.23 -3.74 -14.93
C SER A 435 -2.87 -5.08 -15.59
N PHE A 436 -3.88 -5.93 -15.83
CA PHE A 436 -3.74 -7.18 -16.57
C PHE A 436 -3.82 -7.00 -18.09
N SER A 437 -4.18 -5.80 -18.54
CA SER A 437 -4.58 -5.40 -19.91
C SER A 437 -5.88 -6.06 -20.40
N TYR A 438 -6.80 -6.38 -19.49
CA TYR A 438 -8.07 -7.01 -19.86
C TYR A 438 -9.07 -6.04 -20.45
N THR A 439 -9.71 -6.44 -21.55
CA THR A 439 -10.84 -5.74 -22.15
C THR A 439 -12.16 -6.31 -21.62
N TRP A 440 -13.29 -5.64 -21.86
CA TRP A 440 -14.61 -6.20 -21.55
C TRP A 440 -14.92 -7.51 -22.30
N ASN A 441 -14.18 -7.84 -23.38
CA ASN A 441 -14.27 -9.16 -24.01
C ASN A 441 -13.64 -10.28 -23.18
N ASP A 442 -12.65 -9.96 -22.35
CA ASP A 442 -11.99 -10.90 -21.44
C ASP A 442 -12.80 -10.97 -20.13
N LEU A 443 -13.11 -9.81 -19.55
CA LEU A 443 -13.83 -9.69 -18.27
C LEU A 443 -15.22 -10.33 -18.28
N LYS A 444 -15.97 -10.27 -19.39
CA LYS A 444 -17.34 -10.80 -19.44
C LYS A 444 -17.43 -12.29 -19.09
N GLY A 445 -16.38 -13.08 -19.34
CA GLY A 445 -16.29 -14.47 -18.93
C GLY A 445 -15.87 -14.62 -17.47
N LEU A 446 -14.80 -13.90 -17.09
CA LEU A 446 -14.21 -13.95 -15.75
C LEU A 446 -15.22 -13.51 -14.68
N TYR A 447 -15.77 -12.30 -14.79
CA TYR A 447 -16.74 -11.75 -13.84
C TYR A 447 -17.97 -12.65 -13.70
N ILE A 448 -18.59 -13.06 -14.80
CA ILE A 448 -19.77 -13.93 -14.74
C ILE A 448 -19.43 -15.27 -14.05
N SER A 449 -18.27 -15.86 -14.30
CA SER A 449 -17.86 -17.11 -13.64
C SER A 449 -17.62 -16.95 -12.13
N ALA A 450 -16.99 -15.86 -11.69
CA ALA A 450 -16.79 -15.56 -10.27
C ALA A 450 -18.12 -15.26 -9.58
N MET A 451 -18.97 -14.43 -10.19
CA MET A 451 -20.27 -14.04 -9.64
C MET A 451 -21.25 -15.23 -9.56
N ASP A 452 -21.27 -16.12 -10.55
CA ASP A 452 -22.05 -17.38 -10.47
C ASP A 452 -21.58 -18.25 -9.30
N ALA A 453 -20.26 -18.36 -9.08
CA ALA A 453 -19.67 -19.17 -8.02
C ALA A 453 -19.92 -18.57 -6.62
N ILE A 454 -19.83 -17.25 -6.47
CA ILE A 454 -20.14 -16.49 -5.24
C ILE A 454 -21.63 -16.59 -4.92
N TYR A 455 -22.51 -16.35 -5.91
CA TYR A 455 -23.96 -16.44 -5.71
C TYR A 455 -24.41 -17.85 -5.29
N ALA A 456 -23.73 -18.90 -5.78
CA ALA A 456 -24.03 -20.29 -5.41
C ALA A 456 -23.72 -20.62 -3.94
N VAL A 457 -22.88 -19.83 -3.24
CA VAL A 457 -22.58 -20.01 -1.81
C VAL A 457 -23.20 -18.92 -0.91
N SER A 458 -23.37 -17.70 -1.42
CA SER A 458 -24.03 -16.59 -0.73
C SER A 458 -24.94 -15.81 -1.68
N PRO A 459 -26.23 -16.19 -1.78
CA PRO A 459 -27.19 -15.53 -2.66
C PRO A 459 -27.49 -14.05 -2.32
N ASN A 460 -27.01 -13.56 -1.18
CA ASN A 460 -27.32 -12.22 -0.64
C ASN A 460 -26.11 -11.28 -0.58
N THR A 461 -24.88 -11.75 -0.79
CA THR A 461 -23.69 -10.88 -0.75
C THR A 461 -23.69 -9.92 -1.95
N PRO A 462 -23.55 -8.60 -1.75
CA PRO A 462 -23.36 -7.65 -2.84
C PRO A 462 -22.00 -7.84 -3.51
N MET A 463 -22.02 -7.87 -4.85
CA MET A 463 -20.84 -8.02 -5.71
C MET A 463 -20.59 -6.70 -6.44
N LEU A 464 -19.50 -6.04 -6.11
CA LEU A 464 -19.00 -4.87 -6.79
C LEU A 464 -18.09 -5.31 -7.94
N ILE A 465 -18.13 -4.56 -9.03
CA ILE A 465 -17.29 -4.77 -10.20
C ILE A 465 -16.61 -3.45 -10.57
N GLU A 466 -15.36 -3.55 -10.98
CA GLU A 466 -14.61 -2.47 -11.61
C GLU A 466 -14.71 -2.55 -13.14
N GLY A 467 -14.42 -1.42 -13.79
CA GLY A 467 -14.47 -1.26 -15.23
C GLY A 467 -13.15 -1.62 -15.91
N THR A 468 -13.03 -1.27 -17.17
CA THR A 468 -11.73 -1.21 -17.82
C THR A 468 -11.67 -0.16 -18.91
N THR A 469 -10.55 0.57 -18.98
CA THR A 469 -10.23 1.48 -20.07
C THR A 469 -9.62 0.77 -21.28
N ALA A 470 -9.07 -0.43 -21.08
CA ALA A 470 -8.19 -1.17 -21.99
C ALA A 470 -8.57 -0.99 -23.47
N HIS A 471 -7.77 -0.13 -24.12
CA HIS A 471 -8.17 0.51 -25.36
C HIS A 471 -8.06 -0.38 -26.60
N THR A 472 -8.94 -0.10 -27.57
CA THR A 472 -8.67 -0.38 -29.00
C THR A 472 -8.30 0.88 -29.79
N GLY A 473 -8.24 2.04 -29.14
CA GLY A 473 -8.04 3.36 -29.75
C GLY A 473 -7.35 4.39 -28.84
N GLN A 474 -7.24 5.62 -29.33
CA GLN A 474 -6.21 6.59 -28.92
C GLN A 474 -6.54 7.44 -27.67
N TYR A 475 -7.55 7.09 -26.86
CA TYR A 475 -8.16 8.01 -25.89
C TYR A 475 -7.51 8.01 -24.50
N THR A 476 -6.31 8.60 -24.42
CA THR A 476 -5.58 8.80 -23.16
C THR A 476 -6.43 9.54 -22.12
N GLY A 477 -6.57 8.94 -20.93
CA GLY A 477 -6.76 9.71 -19.71
C GLY A 477 -7.92 9.34 -18.76
N ILE A 478 -8.54 8.17 -18.93
CA ILE A 478 -9.48 7.61 -17.93
C ILE A 478 -8.68 6.82 -16.87
N ASN A 479 -9.25 6.69 -15.67
CA ASN A 479 -8.67 5.93 -14.56
C ASN A 479 -8.78 4.42 -14.82
N TRP A 480 -7.79 3.63 -14.39
CA TRP A 480 -7.94 2.18 -14.32
C TRP A 480 -9.11 1.82 -13.40
N GLY A 481 -9.83 0.73 -13.66
CA GLY A 481 -11.05 0.38 -12.92
C GLY A 481 -12.28 1.28 -13.23
N ASP A 482 -12.14 2.35 -14.01
CA ASP A 482 -13.23 3.05 -14.71
C ASP A 482 -13.37 2.50 -16.15
N GLY A 483 -14.39 2.92 -16.91
CA GLY A 483 -14.63 2.49 -18.29
C GLY A 483 -15.94 1.72 -18.48
N PHE A 484 -17.01 2.11 -17.79
CA PHE A 484 -18.34 1.48 -17.90
C PHE A 484 -19.20 2.00 -19.07
N ALA A 485 -18.60 2.70 -20.03
CA ALA A 485 -19.32 3.52 -21.00
C ALA A 485 -20.23 2.71 -21.95
N THR A 486 -21.56 2.75 -21.74
CA THR A 486 -22.53 2.01 -22.58
C THR A 486 -23.07 2.82 -23.78
N THR A 487 -22.70 4.10 -23.92
CA THR A 487 -23.23 4.97 -24.98
C THR A 487 -22.47 4.74 -26.29
N GLY A 488 -23.12 4.12 -27.29
CA GLY A 488 -22.46 3.73 -28.54
C GLY A 488 -21.72 4.86 -29.28
N ALA A 489 -22.23 6.09 -29.26
CA ALA A 489 -21.54 7.25 -29.85
C ALA A 489 -20.30 7.67 -29.05
N TYR A 490 -20.30 7.50 -27.72
CA TYR A 490 -19.15 7.77 -26.85
C TYR A 490 -18.09 6.66 -26.99
N LEU A 491 -18.51 5.39 -27.10
CA LEU A 491 -17.62 4.27 -27.43
C LEU A 491 -16.93 4.49 -28.79
N GLN A 492 -17.67 4.94 -29.82
CA GLN A 492 -17.09 5.27 -31.13
C GLN A 492 -16.13 6.46 -31.09
N LEU A 493 -16.37 7.45 -30.22
CA LEU A 493 -15.50 8.62 -30.04
C LEU A 493 -14.20 8.30 -29.29
N THR A 494 -14.24 7.35 -28.35
CA THR A 494 -13.14 7.05 -27.42
C THR A 494 -12.37 5.77 -27.75
N GLY A 495 -12.97 4.79 -28.43
CA GLY A 495 -12.34 3.48 -28.66
C GLY A 495 -12.06 2.69 -27.38
N LEU A 496 -12.76 3.02 -26.28
CA LEU A 496 -12.84 2.22 -25.06
C LEU A 496 -13.39 0.83 -25.37
N SER A 497 -13.08 -0.15 -24.51
CA SER A 497 -13.69 -1.46 -24.59
C SER A 497 -15.20 -1.40 -24.33
N ASP A 498 -15.97 -2.29 -24.95
CA ASP A 498 -17.44 -2.25 -24.94
C ASP A 498 -18.03 -3.14 -23.83
N PRO A 499 -18.61 -2.57 -22.76
CA PRO A 499 -19.18 -3.33 -21.65
C PRO A 499 -20.53 -3.99 -21.95
N ARG A 500 -21.21 -3.60 -23.05
CA ARG A 500 -22.60 -4.00 -23.31
C ARG A 500 -22.80 -5.53 -23.31
N PRO A 501 -21.96 -6.35 -23.97
CA PRO A 501 -22.10 -7.80 -23.94
C PRO A 501 -21.96 -8.45 -22.56
N PHE A 502 -21.30 -7.79 -21.59
CA PHE A 502 -21.32 -8.23 -20.20
C PHE A 502 -22.64 -7.86 -19.52
N PHE A 503 -23.08 -6.60 -19.66
CA PHE A 503 -24.34 -6.15 -19.07
C PHE A 503 -25.57 -6.88 -19.64
N ASP A 504 -25.57 -7.25 -20.92
CA ASP A 504 -26.64 -8.03 -21.55
C ASP A 504 -26.76 -9.44 -20.93
N ILE A 505 -25.63 -10.07 -20.57
CA ILE A 505 -25.61 -11.33 -19.81
C ILE A 505 -26.08 -11.10 -18.38
N LEU A 506 -25.52 -10.09 -17.69
CA LEU A 506 -25.82 -9.78 -16.30
C LEU A 506 -27.31 -9.44 -16.08
N TYR A 507 -27.95 -8.74 -17.02
CA TYR A 507 -29.37 -8.38 -16.96
C TYR A 507 -30.31 -9.61 -16.95
N ASN A 508 -29.77 -10.79 -17.29
CA ASN A 508 -30.48 -12.07 -17.26
C ASN A 508 -30.06 -12.98 -16.09
N LYS A 509 -29.20 -12.51 -15.18
CA LYS A 509 -28.79 -13.24 -13.96
C LYS A 509 -29.76 -13.01 -12.80
N PRO A 510 -29.97 -14.01 -11.92
CA PRO A 510 -30.84 -13.85 -10.74
C PRO A 510 -30.27 -12.83 -9.74
N TYR A 511 -28.96 -12.63 -9.74
CA TYR A 511 -28.23 -11.70 -8.87
C TYR A 511 -28.05 -10.29 -9.46
N LEU A 512 -28.80 -9.90 -10.51
CA LEU A 512 -28.73 -8.54 -11.09
C LEU A 512 -28.89 -7.44 -10.01
N ASN A 513 -29.80 -7.65 -9.05
CA ASN A 513 -30.04 -6.72 -7.95
C ASN A 513 -29.02 -6.83 -6.79
N ASN A 514 -27.96 -7.63 -6.94
CA ASN A 514 -26.84 -7.71 -6.00
C ASN A 514 -25.57 -7.02 -6.55
N VAL A 515 -25.64 -6.36 -7.73
CA VAL A 515 -24.46 -5.76 -8.36
C VAL A 515 -24.41 -4.24 -8.19
N ALA A 516 -23.23 -3.73 -7.84
CA ALA A 516 -22.88 -2.31 -7.85
C ALA A 516 -21.58 -2.09 -8.66
N LEU A 517 -21.31 -0.83 -9.02
CA LEU A 517 -20.08 -0.44 -9.74
C LEU A 517 -19.09 0.22 -8.78
N ALA A 518 -17.80 -0.05 -8.95
CA ALA A 518 -16.70 0.44 -8.12
C ALA A 518 -15.68 1.37 -8.82
N PRO A 519 -16.05 2.27 -9.76
CA PRO A 519 -15.09 3.06 -10.55
C PRO A 519 -14.10 3.87 -9.69
N HIS A 520 -12.83 3.90 -10.09
CA HIS A 520 -11.79 4.70 -9.46
C HIS A 520 -11.71 6.13 -10.04
N MET A 521 -11.26 7.08 -9.22
CA MET A 521 -11.18 8.50 -9.57
C MET A 521 -9.91 9.15 -9.03
N TYR A 522 -8.85 9.16 -9.85
CA TYR A 522 -7.56 9.78 -9.51
C TYR A 522 -7.16 10.99 -10.39
N PRO A 523 -6.51 12.01 -9.79
CA PRO A 523 -5.96 13.18 -10.47
C PRO A 523 -4.70 12.89 -11.33
N PRO A 524 -4.13 13.92 -11.98
CA PRO A 524 -2.97 13.79 -12.88
C PRO A 524 -1.66 13.30 -12.24
N SER A 525 -1.46 13.51 -10.93
CA SER A 525 -0.27 13.04 -10.21
C SER A 525 -0.10 11.52 -10.22
N ILE A 526 -1.20 10.76 -10.22
CA ILE A 526 -1.23 9.30 -10.32
C ILE A 526 -1.32 8.86 -11.78
N THR A 527 -2.35 9.35 -12.50
CA THR A 527 -2.67 8.89 -13.85
C THR A 527 -1.72 9.36 -14.95
N ASN A 528 -0.94 10.43 -14.70
CA ASN A 528 -0.23 11.21 -15.73
C ASN A 528 -1.16 11.74 -16.86
N SER A 529 -2.48 11.75 -16.63
CA SER A 529 -3.50 12.27 -17.54
C SER A 529 -3.73 13.75 -17.30
N TYR A 530 -3.75 14.55 -18.36
CA TYR A 530 -4.09 15.99 -18.29
C TYR A 530 -5.32 16.35 -19.15
N THR A 531 -6.07 15.34 -19.60
CA THR A 531 -7.23 15.46 -20.50
C THR A 531 -8.54 15.18 -19.76
N GLY A 532 -9.48 16.13 -19.79
CA GLY A 532 -10.77 15.97 -19.12
C GLY A 532 -10.67 15.88 -17.58
N ILE A 533 -9.82 16.71 -16.99
CA ILE A 533 -9.40 16.64 -15.57
C ILE A 533 -10.06 17.70 -14.66
N SER A 534 -10.87 18.60 -15.21
CA SER A 534 -11.57 19.64 -14.45
C SER A 534 -12.82 20.13 -15.20
N GLY A 535 -13.75 20.73 -14.47
CA GLY A 535 -14.97 21.34 -15.01
C GLY A 535 -15.80 20.40 -15.88
N ASN A 536 -16.44 20.97 -16.90
CA ASN A 536 -17.41 20.27 -17.75
C ASN A 536 -16.83 19.04 -18.45
N ASP A 537 -15.54 19.03 -18.82
CA ASP A 537 -14.93 17.91 -19.53
C ASP A 537 -14.76 16.69 -18.61
N LEU A 538 -14.35 16.90 -17.35
CA LEU A 538 -14.35 15.86 -16.32
C LEU A 538 -15.76 15.35 -16.07
N TRP A 539 -16.73 16.24 -15.93
CA TRP A 539 -18.10 15.87 -15.60
C TRP A 539 -18.78 15.08 -16.72
N ASN A 540 -18.54 15.46 -17.98
CA ASN A 540 -18.96 14.71 -19.16
C ASN A 540 -18.32 13.30 -19.18
N ARG A 541 -17.02 13.20 -18.83
CA ARG A 541 -16.27 11.93 -18.76
C ARG A 541 -16.89 10.98 -17.73
N LEU A 542 -17.04 11.44 -16.49
CA LEU A 542 -17.63 10.65 -15.38
C LEU A 542 -19.09 10.28 -15.66
N TYR A 543 -19.88 11.20 -16.24
CA TYR A 543 -21.27 10.93 -16.60
C TYR A 543 -21.40 9.86 -17.70
N TYR A 544 -20.64 9.97 -18.80
CA TYR A 544 -20.73 9.00 -19.89
C TYR A 544 -20.03 7.66 -19.60
N SER A 545 -19.05 7.64 -18.69
CA SER A 545 -18.47 6.38 -18.21
C SER A 545 -19.46 5.65 -17.29
N PHE A 546 -19.82 6.20 -16.13
CA PHE A 546 -20.65 5.49 -15.13
C PHE A 546 -21.87 6.26 -14.61
N GLY A 547 -21.86 7.60 -14.56
CA GLY A 547 -22.98 8.39 -14.02
C GLY A 547 -24.31 8.14 -14.73
N ILE A 548 -24.30 7.79 -16.01
CA ILE A 548 -25.49 7.40 -16.78
C ILE A 548 -26.12 6.08 -16.30
N LEU A 549 -25.34 5.14 -15.78
CA LEU A 549 -25.81 3.86 -15.23
C LEU A 549 -26.49 4.04 -13.87
N ARG A 550 -26.00 4.97 -13.04
CA ARG A 550 -26.69 5.43 -11.82
C ARG A 550 -27.98 6.18 -12.16
N THR A 551 -27.97 7.02 -13.20
CA THR A 551 -29.04 7.99 -13.49
C THR A 551 -30.18 7.43 -14.32
N ILE A 552 -29.88 6.87 -15.49
CA ILE A 552 -30.84 6.37 -16.48
C ILE A 552 -30.96 4.85 -16.36
N GLY A 553 -29.85 4.15 -16.10
CA GLY A 553 -29.78 2.69 -16.02
C GLY A 553 -29.60 1.99 -17.36
N TYR A 554 -29.25 0.71 -17.30
CA TYR A 554 -29.04 -0.17 -18.44
C TYR A 554 -30.36 -0.83 -18.89
N PRO A 555 -30.74 -0.77 -20.19
CA PRO A 555 -31.89 -1.51 -20.72
C PRO A 555 -31.55 -2.99 -20.97
N PRO A 556 -32.54 -3.90 -20.96
CA PRO A 556 -32.34 -5.20 -21.61
C PRO A 556 -32.23 -5.03 -23.13
N GLU A 557 -31.52 -5.96 -23.78
CA GLU A 557 -31.41 -6.10 -25.24
C GLU A 557 -32.79 -6.05 -25.94
N ASP A 558 -33.78 -6.79 -25.41
CA ASP A 558 -35.14 -6.87 -25.95
C ASP A 558 -36.06 -5.68 -25.59
N ASN A 559 -35.59 -4.77 -24.73
CA ASN A 559 -36.35 -3.67 -24.14
C ASN A 559 -37.67 -4.08 -23.41
N SER A 560 -37.81 -5.35 -22.97
CA SER A 560 -39.04 -5.87 -22.35
C SER A 560 -39.23 -5.50 -20.86
N ARG A 561 -38.14 -5.13 -20.17
CA ARG A 561 -38.11 -4.84 -18.73
C ARG A 561 -37.56 -3.43 -18.44
N PRO A 562 -37.89 -2.81 -17.29
CA PRO A 562 -37.42 -1.46 -16.94
C PRO A 562 -35.90 -1.38 -16.80
N LYS A 563 -35.30 -0.24 -17.19
CA LYS A 563 -33.84 -0.04 -17.09
C LYS A 563 -33.34 -0.25 -15.66
N HIS A 564 -32.34 -1.13 -15.49
CA HIS A 564 -31.75 -1.40 -14.18
C HIS A 564 -30.73 -0.31 -13.83
N LYS A 565 -30.82 0.25 -12.62
CA LYS A 565 -29.90 1.29 -12.12
C LYS A 565 -28.97 0.67 -11.10
N PHE A 566 -27.68 0.65 -11.41
CA PHE A 566 -26.66 0.16 -10.51
C PHE A 566 -26.34 1.22 -9.44
N PRO A 567 -26.16 0.84 -8.17
CA PRO A 567 -25.50 1.69 -7.19
C PRO A 567 -24.03 1.87 -7.55
N ILE A 568 -23.44 2.95 -7.07
CA ILE A 568 -22.04 3.28 -7.31
C ILE A 568 -21.36 3.60 -5.98
N LEU A 569 -20.23 2.94 -5.75
CA LEU A 569 -19.18 3.29 -4.80
C LEU A 569 -18.00 3.81 -5.63
N ILE A 570 -17.36 4.90 -5.23
CA ILE A 570 -16.04 5.22 -5.77
C ILE A 570 -15.04 4.32 -5.04
N GLY A 571 -14.52 3.28 -5.70
CA GLY A 571 -13.68 2.23 -5.09
C GLY A 571 -12.34 2.77 -4.58
N GLU A 572 -11.78 3.76 -5.30
CA GLU A 572 -10.61 4.50 -4.89
C GLU A 572 -10.64 5.96 -5.37
N ILE A 573 -10.21 6.86 -4.49
CA ILE A 573 -9.87 8.25 -4.79
C ILE A 573 -8.83 8.76 -3.78
N GLY A 574 -7.82 9.49 -4.26
CA GLY A 574 -6.73 9.99 -3.44
C GLY A 574 -5.81 11.00 -4.13
N THR A 575 -5.02 11.71 -3.33
CA THR A 575 -3.90 12.59 -3.73
C THR A 575 -3.11 12.98 -2.47
N PHE A 576 -1.86 13.42 -2.61
CA PHE A 576 -1.11 14.02 -1.50
C PHE A 576 -1.73 15.31 -0.95
N PHE A 577 -2.51 16.07 -1.75
CA PHE A 577 -2.93 17.46 -1.49
C PHE A 577 -1.80 18.49 -1.29
N ASP A 578 -0.54 18.08 -1.14
CA ASP A 578 0.61 18.95 -0.86
C ASP A 578 1.60 19.03 -2.03
N VAL A 579 2.14 20.22 -2.28
CA VAL A 579 3.01 20.56 -3.41
C VAL A 579 4.47 20.40 -2.97
N PRO A 580 5.36 19.73 -3.75
CA PRO A 580 5.27 19.46 -5.19
C PRO A 580 4.75 18.08 -5.59
N LYS A 581 4.23 17.26 -4.64
CA LYS A 581 3.80 15.89 -4.97
C LYS A 581 2.44 15.86 -5.68
N ALA A 582 1.49 16.65 -5.21
CA ALA A 582 0.30 17.01 -5.98
C ALA A 582 0.71 17.93 -7.14
N THR A 583 0.26 17.63 -8.36
CA THR A 583 0.48 18.54 -9.50
C THR A 583 -0.37 19.80 -9.33
N CYS A 584 -0.09 20.85 -10.11
CA CYS A 584 -0.95 22.04 -10.18
C CYS A 584 -2.39 21.73 -10.65
N CYS A 585 -2.64 20.53 -11.18
CA CYS A 585 -3.92 20.07 -11.69
C CYS A 585 -4.71 19.18 -10.71
N ASP A 586 -4.08 18.69 -9.63
CA ASP A 586 -4.74 17.86 -8.61
C ASP A 586 -5.87 18.59 -7.87
N LEU A 587 -5.60 19.81 -7.41
CA LEU A 587 -6.58 20.58 -6.62
C LEU A 587 -7.83 20.97 -7.44
N PRO A 588 -7.72 21.40 -8.72
CA PRO A 588 -8.86 21.50 -9.63
C PRO A 588 -9.65 20.20 -9.78
N PHE A 589 -8.97 19.06 -10.01
CA PHE A 589 -9.63 17.75 -10.13
C PHE A 589 -10.40 17.40 -8.85
N MET A 590 -9.78 17.45 -7.68
CA MET A 590 -10.41 17.07 -6.41
C MET A 590 -11.56 18.00 -6.01
N ARG A 591 -11.51 19.28 -6.39
CA ARG A 591 -12.63 20.23 -6.22
C ARG A 591 -13.80 19.87 -7.14
N ASP A 592 -13.53 19.62 -8.41
CA ASP A 592 -14.58 19.41 -9.42
C ASP A 592 -15.18 18.00 -9.33
N ALA A 593 -14.38 17.00 -8.91
CA ALA A 593 -14.86 15.68 -8.52
C ALA A 593 -15.79 15.73 -7.31
N LEU A 594 -15.44 16.49 -6.26
CA LEU A 594 -16.31 16.69 -5.09
C LEU A 594 -17.66 17.32 -5.47
N ALA A 595 -17.64 18.38 -6.29
CA ALA A 595 -18.85 19.04 -6.77
C ALA A 595 -19.70 18.12 -7.66
N TRP A 596 -19.07 17.27 -8.49
CA TRP A 596 -19.75 16.23 -9.25
C TRP A 596 -20.40 15.18 -8.34
N LEU A 597 -19.66 14.60 -7.38
CA LEU A 597 -20.18 13.59 -6.43
C LEU A 597 -21.36 14.12 -5.59
N GLN A 598 -21.40 15.42 -5.29
CA GLN A 598 -22.54 16.09 -4.65
C GLN A 598 -23.77 16.30 -5.56
N GLY A 599 -23.70 15.93 -6.84
CA GLY A 599 -24.79 16.10 -7.82
C GLY A 599 -25.03 17.56 -8.23
N GLN A 600 -24.02 18.43 -8.15
CA GLN A 600 -24.18 19.85 -8.51
C GLN A 600 -24.49 19.99 -10.02
N PRO A 601 -25.38 20.92 -10.44
CA PRO A 601 -25.73 21.10 -11.84
C PRO A 601 -24.83 22.12 -12.56
N ASN A 602 -24.15 21.71 -13.65
CA ASN A 602 -23.29 22.62 -14.44
C ASN A 602 -23.27 22.32 -15.97
N THR A 603 -23.56 21.08 -16.39
CA THR A 603 -23.52 20.65 -17.81
C THR A 603 -24.89 20.33 -18.43
N GLY A 604 -25.97 20.37 -17.64
CA GLY A 604 -27.29 19.84 -18.02
C GLY A 604 -27.42 18.31 -17.90
N GLN A 605 -26.32 17.59 -17.64
CA GLN A 605 -26.32 16.16 -17.33
C GLN A 605 -26.51 15.92 -15.83
N ALA A 606 -27.70 16.25 -15.31
CA ALA A 606 -28.00 16.06 -13.90
C ALA A 606 -28.03 14.56 -13.53
N HIS A 607 -27.38 14.22 -12.42
CA HIS A 607 -27.41 12.88 -11.81
C HIS A 607 -27.68 12.97 -10.30
N PRO A 608 -28.18 11.90 -9.65
CA PRO A 608 -28.23 11.83 -8.19
C PRO A 608 -26.83 11.93 -7.59
N ALA A 609 -26.71 12.47 -6.38
CA ALA A 609 -25.45 12.48 -5.65
C ALA A 609 -24.92 11.05 -5.45
N ILE A 610 -23.60 10.88 -5.56
CA ILE A 610 -22.89 9.62 -5.37
C ILE A 610 -21.98 9.83 -4.16
N GLN A 611 -22.52 9.56 -2.97
CA GLN A 611 -21.85 9.87 -1.70
C GLN A 611 -21.10 8.67 -1.09
N ASN A 612 -21.17 7.51 -1.75
CA ASN A 612 -20.43 6.32 -1.38
C ASN A 612 -19.00 6.46 -1.90
N VAL A 613 -18.02 6.55 -1.01
CA VAL A 613 -16.61 6.78 -1.37
C VAL A 613 -15.68 5.98 -0.49
N ALA A 614 -14.68 5.35 -1.11
CA ALA A 614 -13.54 4.73 -0.46
C ALA A 614 -12.26 5.54 -0.72
N TRP A 615 -11.69 6.10 0.35
CA TRP A 615 -10.47 6.90 0.24
C TRP A 615 -9.23 6.01 0.12
N TRP A 616 -8.36 6.27 -0.86
CA TRP A 616 -7.05 5.62 -1.00
C TRP A 616 -5.91 6.48 -0.42
N ALA A 617 -5.31 6.09 0.70
CA ALA A 617 -5.65 5.01 1.62
C ALA A 617 -5.61 5.52 3.07
N TRP A 618 -5.95 4.69 4.05
CA TRP A 618 -5.49 4.94 5.43
C TRP A 618 -3.96 5.05 5.46
N ASN A 619 -3.31 4.09 4.80
CA ASN A 619 -1.89 3.76 4.78
C ASN A 619 -0.97 4.94 4.42
N ALA A 620 0.04 5.22 5.25
CA ALA A 620 1.03 6.26 4.94
C ALA A 620 1.91 5.91 3.72
N ASN A 621 2.16 4.62 3.50
CA ASN A 621 3.15 4.08 2.56
C ASN A 621 2.67 3.92 1.11
N THR A 622 1.58 4.58 0.71
CA THR A 622 1.31 4.83 -0.72
C THR A 622 2.34 5.85 -1.27
N GLY A 623 2.89 5.57 -2.46
CA GLY A 623 3.97 6.37 -3.04
C GLY A 623 3.51 7.67 -3.72
N ASP A 624 2.24 7.70 -4.15
CA ASP A 624 1.65 8.62 -5.12
C ASP A 624 0.44 9.41 -4.58
N THR A 625 -0.29 8.86 -3.59
CA THR A 625 -1.37 9.59 -2.86
C THR A 625 -1.02 9.90 -1.40
N GLY A 626 -0.25 9.05 -0.73
CA GLY A 626 -0.06 9.10 0.71
C GLY A 626 -1.34 8.85 1.53
N GLY A 627 -1.19 8.58 2.82
CA GLY A 627 -2.29 8.15 3.67
C GLY A 627 -3.28 9.22 4.11
N LEU A 628 -4.31 8.79 4.83
CA LEU A 628 -5.06 9.60 5.81
C LEU A 628 -4.20 9.91 7.03
N VAL A 629 -3.14 9.13 7.26
CA VAL A 629 -2.05 9.45 8.19
C VAL A 629 -0.76 9.79 7.46
N ASP A 630 0.11 10.58 8.12
CA ASP A 630 1.46 10.84 7.64
C ASP A 630 2.42 9.65 7.90
N ASN A 631 3.69 9.78 7.48
CA ASN A 631 4.72 8.75 7.63
C ASN A 631 5.01 8.32 9.09
N THR A 632 4.51 9.04 10.10
CA THR A 632 4.60 8.60 11.52
C THR A 632 3.51 7.60 11.89
N TRP A 633 2.48 7.45 11.05
CA TRP A 633 1.21 6.74 11.31
C TRP A 633 0.38 7.28 12.49
N VAL A 634 0.90 8.29 13.20
CA VAL A 634 0.22 8.97 14.31
C VAL A 634 -0.64 10.12 13.78
N ASN A 635 -0.09 11.05 12.99
CA ASN A 635 -0.78 12.30 12.68
C ASN A 635 -1.83 12.11 11.58
N ILE A 636 -3.06 12.57 11.83
CA ILE A 636 -4.15 12.55 10.85
C ILE A 636 -4.02 13.76 9.90
N LEU A 637 -4.06 13.51 8.59
CA LEU A 637 -4.05 14.55 7.55
C LEU A 637 -5.45 15.12 7.33
N TRP A 638 -5.86 16.02 8.22
CA TRP A 638 -7.22 16.57 8.31
C TRP A 638 -7.80 17.17 7.01
N ILE A 639 -6.97 17.64 6.07
CA ILE A 639 -7.45 18.10 4.75
C ILE A 639 -8.15 16.98 3.95
N LYS A 640 -7.68 15.73 4.06
CA LYS A 640 -8.31 14.55 3.43
C LYS A 640 -9.60 14.17 4.14
N ILE A 641 -9.60 14.27 5.48
CA ILE A 641 -10.79 14.05 6.31
C ILE A 641 -11.87 15.09 5.98
N ASP A 642 -11.55 16.37 5.86
CA ASP A 642 -12.50 17.42 5.53
C ASP A 642 -13.03 17.32 4.08
N TRP A 643 -12.23 16.82 3.14
CA TRP A 643 -12.73 16.44 1.81
C TRP A 643 -13.72 15.27 1.90
N MET A 644 -13.39 14.19 2.62
CA MET A 644 -14.30 13.05 2.81
C MET A 644 -15.59 13.41 3.56
N ARG A 645 -15.53 14.31 4.56
CA ARG A 645 -16.71 14.91 5.21
C ARG A 645 -17.58 15.65 4.21
N SER A 646 -16.98 16.39 3.28
CA SER A 646 -17.69 17.15 2.25
C SER A 646 -18.34 16.27 1.19
N ALA A 647 -17.71 15.15 0.81
CA ALA A 647 -18.26 14.21 -0.17
C ALA A 647 -19.39 13.33 0.42
N THR A 648 -19.13 12.74 1.58
CA THR A 648 -19.93 11.64 2.15
C THR A 648 -20.87 12.05 3.28
N GLY A 649 -20.76 13.28 3.80
CA GLY A 649 -21.45 13.68 5.02
C GLY A 649 -21.02 12.86 6.26
N MET A 650 -19.77 12.39 6.31
CA MET A 650 -19.24 11.76 7.53
C MET A 650 -18.97 12.79 8.63
N THR A 651 -19.01 12.34 9.89
CA THR A 651 -18.84 13.19 11.07
C THR A 651 -17.95 12.50 12.10
N PRO A 652 -16.80 13.10 12.49
CA PRO A 652 -15.98 12.57 13.57
C PRO A 652 -16.75 12.43 14.89
N CYS A 653 -16.40 11.41 15.67
CA CYS A 653 -16.97 11.05 16.95
C CYS A 653 -15.91 11.13 18.06
N PRO A 654 -16.19 11.76 19.22
CA PRO A 654 -17.44 12.40 19.62
C PRO A 654 -17.70 13.69 18.84
N SER A 655 -18.98 14.07 18.71
CA SER A 655 -19.39 15.30 18.03
C SER A 655 -18.58 16.51 18.54
N PRO A 656 -17.79 17.17 17.68
CA PRO A 656 -16.81 18.14 18.12
C PRO A 656 -17.51 19.43 18.56
N THR A 657 -17.37 19.78 19.84
CA THR A 657 -17.90 21.03 20.37
C THR A 657 -16.87 22.13 20.10
N PRO A 658 -17.24 23.23 19.40
CA PRO A 658 -16.35 24.38 19.28
C PRO A 658 -15.98 24.88 20.67
N THR A 659 -14.68 25.12 20.93
CA THR A 659 -14.23 25.72 22.18
C THR A 659 -14.98 27.06 22.37
N PRO A 660 -15.67 27.30 23.51
CA PRO A 660 -16.68 28.36 23.61
C PRO A 660 -16.20 29.75 23.18
N ALA A 661 -16.68 30.20 22.03
CA ALA A 661 -16.31 31.48 21.44
C ALA A 661 -16.90 32.65 22.23
N SER A 662 -16.10 33.69 22.46
CA SER A 662 -16.63 34.98 22.91
C SER A 662 -17.26 35.71 21.72
N GLY A 663 -18.44 36.32 21.94
CA GLY A 663 -19.35 36.73 20.87
C GLY A 663 -18.74 37.69 19.84
N GLY A 664 -18.96 37.39 18.56
CA GLY A 664 -18.44 38.15 17.41
C GLY A 664 -18.04 37.24 16.25
N ILE A 665 -17.25 37.76 15.33
CA ILE A 665 -16.41 36.94 14.44
C ILE A 665 -15.16 36.56 15.24
N GLN A 666 -14.83 35.28 15.30
CA GLN A 666 -13.59 34.79 15.92
C GLN A 666 -12.95 33.79 14.97
N CYS A 667 -11.80 34.16 14.39
CA CYS A 667 -11.06 33.28 13.49
C CYS A 667 -9.87 32.66 14.21
N VAL A 668 -9.80 31.32 14.24
CA VAL A 668 -8.54 30.61 14.42
C VAL A 668 -7.87 30.46 13.05
N ALA A 669 -6.58 30.77 13.00
CA ALA A 669 -5.70 30.41 11.90
C ALA A 669 -4.72 29.35 12.43
N SER A 670 -4.88 28.09 12.00
CA SER A 670 -3.89 27.05 12.27
C SER A 670 -2.89 27.01 11.13
N LEU A 671 -1.61 27.16 11.47
CA LEU A 671 -0.48 27.12 10.54
C LEU A 671 0.24 25.79 10.70
N SER A 672 0.42 25.07 9.59
CA SER A 672 1.38 23.96 9.51
C SER A 672 2.49 24.34 8.54
N ILE A 673 3.73 24.17 8.98
CA ILE A 673 4.94 24.49 8.24
C ILE A 673 5.59 23.15 7.89
N ALA A 674 5.88 22.92 6.61
CA ALA A 674 6.54 21.70 6.17
C ALA A 674 8.05 21.69 6.52
N SER A 675 8.78 20.68 6.05
CA SER A 675 10.24 20.69 6.06
C SER A 675 10.76 21.91 5.30
N SER A 676 11.62 22.72 5.91
CA SER A 676 12.27 23.84 5.24
C SER A 676 13.57 23.42 4.54
N TRP A 677 13.87 24.03 3.40
CA TRP A 677 15.08 23.77 2.63
C TRP A 677 15.82 25.06 2.28
N PRO A 678 17.18 25.06 2.21
CA PRO A 678 17.94 26.22 1.76
C PRO A 678 17.79 26.40 0.24
N TYR A 679 17.47 27.61 -0.21
CA TYR A 679 17.36 27.95 -1.63
C TYR A 679 17.84 29.39 -1.87
N ASN A 680 18.75 29.58 -2.83
CA ASN A 680 19.30 30.89 -3.24
C ASN A 680 19.74 31.83 -2.08
N GLY A 681 20.27 31.27 -0.99
CA GLY A 681 20.73 32.02 0.18
C GLY A 681 19.65 32.37 1.21
N ALA A 682 18.40 31.96 0.98
CA ALA A 682 17.30 31.99 1.93
C ALA A 682 16.89 30.56 2.34
N TYR A 683 15.85 30.46 3.17
CA TYR A 683 15.13 29.20 3.43
C TYR A 683 13.72 29.30 2.87
N GLU A 684 13.30 28.27 2.13
CA GLU A 684 11.92 28.09 1.66
C GLU A 684 11.20 27.02 2.49
N SER A 685 9.87 27.09 2.52
CA SER A 685 8.97 26.11 3.12
C SER A 685 7.57 26.35 2.58
N SER A 686 6.75 25.30 2.43
CA SER A 686 5.29 25.51 2.35
C SER A 686 4.73 25.87 3.72
N ILE A 687 3.64 26.66 3.73
CA ILE A 687 2.89 27.05 4.93
C ILE A 687 1.41 26.87 4.61
N ASN A 688 0.81 25.79 5.13
CA ASN A 688 -0.61 25.52 4.96
C ASN A 688 -1.42 26.22 6.06
N VAL A 689 -2.39 27.03 5.65
CA VAL A 689 -3.21 27.88 6.52
C VAL A 689 -4.64 27.34 6.56
N ASN A 690 -5.04 26.73 7.67
CA ASN A 690 -6.44 26.40 7.94
C ASN A 690 -7.10 27.59 8.67
N LEU A 691 -8.24 28.05 8.16
CA LEU A 691 -8.99 29.20 8.68
C LEU A 691 -10.37 28.75 9.15
N GLN A 692 -10.62 28.90 10.44
CA GLN A 692 -11.84 28.45 11.08
C GLN A 692 -12.53 29.62 11.80
N ASN A 693 -13.75 29.97 11.38
CA ASN A 693 -14.61 30.84 12.16
C ASN A 693 -15.22 30.06 13.33
N LEU A 694 -14.70 30.27 14.53
CA LEU A 694 -15.29 29.83 15.79
C LEU A 694 -16.44 30.75 16.24
N GLY A 695 -16.49 31.98 15.70
CA GLY A 695 -17.44 33.01 16.09
C GLY A 695 -18.89 32.72 15.67
N SER A 696 -19.85 33.25 16.43
CA SER A 696 -21.28 33.08 16.19
C SER A 696 -21.84 33.93 15.03
N ALA A 697 -20.99 34.75 14.39
CA ALA A 697 -21.36 35.59 13.25
C ALA A 697 -20.67 35.10 11.96
N THR A 698 -21.43 34.96 10.87
CA THR A 698 -20.93 34.50 9.57
C THR A 698 -19.94 35.49 8.96
N VAL A 699 -18.77 35.01 8.55
CA VAL A 699 -17.85 35.77 7.69
C VAL A 699 -18.38 35.77 6.26
N THR A 700 -18.79 36.93 5.75
CA THR A 700 -19.28 37.09 4.37
C THR A 700 -18.16 36.99 3.36
N SER A 701 -18.36 36.23 2.28
CA SER A 701 -17.44 36.17 1.14
C SER A 701 -17.66 37.34 0.17
N PRO A 702 -16.60 37.91 -0.45
CA PRO A 702 -15.18 37.60 -0.26
C PRO A 702 -14.63 38.20 1.04
N TYR A 703 -13.67 37.49 1.65
CA TYR A 703 -12.92 37.95 2.82
C TYR A 703 -11.42 37.99 2.52
N THR A 704 -10.68 38.84 3.24
CA THR A 704 -9.23 39.04 3.07
C THR A 704 -8.49 38.46 4.27
N VAL A 705 -7.34 37.84 4.01
CA VAL A 705 -6.45 37.27 5.04
C VAL A 705 -5.10 37.97 4.96
N THR A 706 -4.52 38.33 6.11
CA THR A 706 -3.22 39.02 6.19
C THR A 706 -2.29 38.22 7.08
N MET A 707 -1.10 37.91 6.56
CA MET A 707 -0.02 37.23 7.28
C MET A 707 1.21 38.13 7.30
N THR A 708 1.91 38.17 8.43
CA THR A 708 3.08 39.03 8.62
C THR A 708 4.16 38.28 9.39
N LEU A 709 5.34 38.14 8.80
CA LEU A 709 6.55 37.69 9.47
C LEU A 709 7.72 38.52 8.95
N ALA A 710 8.59 39.01 9.85
CA ALA A 710 9.67 39.93 9.49
C ALA A 710 10.74 39.33 8.55
N SER A 711 10.77 38.01 8.38
CA SER A 711 11.69 37.27 7.52
C SER A 711 11.10 36.85 6.17
N TYR A 712 9.86 37.20 5.84
CA TYR A 712 9.29 36.91 4.52
C TYR A 712 9.88 37.85 3.45
N SER A 713 10.83 37.32 2.67
CA SER A 713 11.50 38.04 1.58
C SER A 713 10.81 37.91 0.22
N SER A 714 10.02 36.85 0.01
CA SER A 714 9.24 36.61 -1.21
C SER A 714 8.11 35.61 -0.96
N LEU A 715 7.14 35.56 -1.87
CA LEU A 715 6.09 34.54 -1.94
C LEU A 715 6.00 34.05 -3.40
N PRO A 716 6.84 33.08 -3.82
CA PRO A 716 6.97 32.69 -5.22
C PRO A 716 5.75 31.90 -5.75
N GLN A 717 5.01 31.23 -4.87
CA GLN A 717 3.79 30.48 -5.18
C GLN A 717 2.77 30.61 -4.05
N PHE A 718 1.49 30.50 -4.37
CA PHE A 718 0.36 30.46 -3.43
C PHE A 718 -0.83 29.73 -4.08
N TRP A 719 -1.70 29.13 -3.28
CA TRP A 719 -2.85 28.34 -3.75
C TRP A 719 -4.11 28.65 -2.94
N ASN A 720 -5.28 28.56 -3.58
CA ASN A 720 -6.61 28.91 -3.04
C ASN A 720 -6.79 30.38 -2.55
N TRP A 721 -5.86 31.29 -2.85
CA TRP A 721 -5.86 32.69 -2.43
C TRP A 721 -5.78 33.64 -3.64
N ALA A 722 -6.37 34.83 -3.53
CA ALA A 722 -6.12 35.96 -4.43
C ALA A 722 -5.33 37.04 -3.68
N VAL A 723 -4.11 37.34 -4.13
CA VAL A 723 -3.22 38.31 -3.45
C VAL A 723 -3.64 39.73 -3.82
N CYS A 724 -4.34 40.42 -2.91
CA CYS A 724 -4.85 41.77 -3.16
C CYS A 724 -3.77 42.85 -3.26
N HIS A 725 -2.66 42.74 -2.51
CA HIS A 725 -1.46 43.60 -2.56
C HIS A 725 -0.32 42.94 -1.78
N SER A 726 0.94 43.08 -2.22
CA SER A 726 2.14 42.70 -1.45
C SER A 726 2.99 43.92 -1.09
N LYS A 727 2.82 44.46 0.13
CA LYS A 727 3.79 45.38 0.72
C LYS A 727 4.92 44.59 1.40
N MET A 728 5.85 44.10 0.59
CA MET A 728 7.18 43.74 1.09
C MET A 728 7.98 45.02 1.35
N ALA A 729 8.76 45.05 2.43
CA ALA A 729 9.63 46.20 2.72
C ALA A 729 10.79 46.26 1.72
N SER A 730 11.25 47.48 1.41
CA SER A 730 12.37 47.77 0.51
C SER A 730 13.73 47.49 1.13
#